data_AF-A0A5E4QZF0-F1
#
_entry.id   AF-A0A5E4QZF0-F1
#
_cell.length_a   1.000
_cell.length_b   1.000
_cell.length_c   1.000
_cell.angle_alpha   90.00
_cell.angle_beta   90.00
_cell.angle_gamma   90.00
#
_symmetry.space_group_name_H-M   'P 1'
#
loop_
_entity.id
_entity.type
_entity.pdbx_description
1 polymer ?
#
loop_
_entity_poly.entity_id
_entity_poly.type
_entity_poly.pdbx_seq_one_letter_code
_entity_poly.pdbx_strand_id
1 'polypeptide(L)'
;MARLFNAVIFLIVVTLCYGFNGDSFELECPDECDCHYFRINWVTDCSESNLTEVPYDELSLSVYVLDLNGNNITSLGPFPHDIKMRRLQIANNRLSRVERESFKGLEYLIDVDLSGNQITFVDPEAFLDSRGLLHVELQDNPLNITEGPFLMSGTLQYLDVSNCNISKINGQFFDNITSLTTLDLSNNPLYNLDDGVFDVLTSLKSLNLNDCHLKSLSEDIFSALVNLKYLELAGNHLTETNWPEVLGKLGRLEYLNLRKSGITSLSEDSFSNCTNLVSLILADNELRDLDVAATLGNSVNHLELLDLSNCHIKGPISGEAFANATRLKSLYLSGNPLFAPDLQEALAPLPKLEKLFLSKCGLRNLPDNFNVFENLLELDISHNPLVNVFTRLLAPLGKLEYLNMGYSNLSFIGPETFSHMTAMKHLVLSGNDLLSLEAGLFGNLTQLTTLELEFCGLKRALNANAFFKNLTYMDLRKIKLGGNPLFIPPSGPLFPKQLSQVVVLDLSNCNISELNPDAFKNNENITDLNLAGNKLKSEDGSLAFLEILNHLENINLSNNNLTTIDPQLFVNNPKLHQLNLIGNPFTCDCKIAEMWDWANMIKGDLNVLVGAKSAERDIIVKGNKKKKNLHCRYSEIRNITITANKSVPGRRPFTKPREISYANRTWAKYVRESGCEPVVKILRPVALVRNKFGERNEYYFSMSALILCAIAFTLGAATVVMTWRFFQRKNLSNFDAVTHIKQR
;
A
#
# COMPACT_ATOMS: atom_id res chain seq x y z
N MET A 1 -49.43 -6.72 -45.17
CA MET A 1 -49.52 -7.40 -43.86
C MET A 1 -48.15 -7.64 -43.22
N ALA A 2 -47.25 -8.47 -43.78
CA ALA A 2 -45.92 -8.71 -43.18
C ALA A 2 -45.00 -7.48 -43.09
N ARG A 3 -45.06 -6.55 -44.06
CA ARG A 3 -44.30 -5.28 -44.00
C ARG A 3 -44.84 -4.27 -42.97
N LEU A 4 -46.14 -4.31 -42.70
CA LEU A 4 -46.76 -3.49 -41.64
C LEU A 4 -46.40 -4.03 -40.26
N PHE A 5 -46.34 -5.36 -40.12
CA PHE A 5 -45.95 -6.02 -38.88
C PHE A 5 -44.50 -5.73 -38.49
N ASN A 6 -43.58 -5.74 -39.47
CA ASN A 6 -42.17 -5.37 -39.22
C ASN A 6 -41.99 -3.88 -38.93
N ALA A 7 -42.78 -2.99 -39.55
CA ALA A 7 -42.75 -1.56 -39.26
C ALA A 7 -43.30 -1.25 -37.86
N VAL A 8 -44.34 -1.97 -37.42
CA VAL A 8 -44.92 -1.85 -36.08
C VAL A 8 -43.97 -2.42 -35.02
N ILE A 9 -43.29 -3.54 -35.28
CA ILE A 9 -42.25 -4.06 -34.39
C ILE A 9 -41.05 -3.09 -34.33
N PHE A 10 -40.62 -2.51 -35.45
CA PHE A 10 -39.55 -1.52 -35.45
C PHE A 10 -39.95 -0.24 -34.69
N LEU A 11 -41.19 0.23 -34.85
CA LEU A 11 -41.72 1.36 -34.07
C LEU A 11 -41.80 1.01 -32.58
N ILE A 12 -42.31 -0.17 -32.23
CA ILE A 12 -42.41 -0.65 -30.83
C ILE A 12 -41.04 -0.81 -30.20
N VAL A 13 -40.05 -1.36 -30.92
CA VAL A 13 -38.66 -1.47 -30.47
C VAL A 13 -38.01 -0.10 -30.33
N VAL A 14 -38.26 0.84 -31.25
CA VAL A 14 -37.78 2.23 -31.10
C VAL A 14 -38.46 2.91 -29.91
N THR A 15 -39.77 2.79 -29.70
CA THR A 15 -40.44 3.34 -28.50
C THR A 15 -40.12 2.59 -27.21
N LEU A 16 -39.69 1.33 -27.24
CA LEU A 16 -39.19 0.60 -26.06
C LEU A 16 -37.71 0.93 -25.79
N CYS A 17 -36.92 1.22 -26.82
CA CYS A 17 -35.57 1.77 -26.66
C CYS A 17 -35.57 3.24 -26.24
N TYR A 18 -36.63 4.01 -26.55
CA TYR A 18 -36.87 5.36 -26.03
C TYR A 18 -37.77 5.41 -24.78
N GLY A 19 -38.38 4.28 -24.38
CA GLY A 19 -39.34 4.17 -23.27
C GLY A 19 -38.83 3.37 -22.07
N PHE A 20 -37.54 3.04 -22.07
CA PHE A 20 -36.77 2.60 -20.90
C PHE A 20 -35.73 3.66 -20.50
N ASN A 21 -36.08 4.94 -20.62
CA ASN A 21 -35.80 5.85 -19.50
C ASN A 21 -36.98 5.67 -18.56
N GLY A 22 -36.92 4.61 -17.75
CA GLY A 22 -37.81 4.54 -16.62
C GLY A 22 -37.55 5.79 -15.79
N ASP A 23 -38.62 6.47 -15.40
CA ASP A 23 -38.63 7.30 -14.21
C ASP A 23 -38.28 6.37 -13.02
N SER A 24 -37.01 5.98 -12.90
CA SER A 24 -36.41 5.75 -11.60
C SER A 24 -36.56 7.07 -10.89
N PHE A 25 -37.14 7.06 -9.69
CA PHE A 25 -37.00 8.16 -8.73
C PHE A 25 -35.67 8.87 -9.01
N GLU A 26 -35.72 10.12 -9.50
CA GLU A 26 -34.52 10.95 -9.62
C GLU A 26 -33.93 10.97 -8.22
N LEU A 27 -32.94 10.11 -8.00
CA LEU A 27 -32.16 10.11 -6.79
C LEU A 27 -31.34 11.37 -6.93
N GLU A 28 -31.77 12.39 -6.19
CA GLU A 28 -31.12 13.69 -6.00
C GLU A 28 -29.63 13.45 -5.76
N CYS A 29 -28.89 13.53 -6.85
CA CYS A 29 -27.45 13.42 -6.90
C CYS A 29 -26.96 14.72 -7.51
N PRO A 30 -26.06 15.45 -6.82
CA PRO A 30 -25.58 16.71 -7.35
C PRO A 30 -24.83 16.55 -8.67
N ASP A 31 -24.93 17.53 -9.57
CA ASP A 31 -24.39 17.46 -10.95
C ASP A 31 -22.88 17.16 -11.02
N GLU A 32 -22.12 17.62 -10.02
CA GLU A 32 -20.66 17.44 -9.91
C GLU A 32 -20.27 16.22 -9.07
N CYS A 33 -21.22 15.37 -8.66
CA CYS A 33 -20.99 14.23 -7.77
C CYS A 33 -21.36 12.88 -8.41
N ASP A 34 -20.81 11.79 -7.86
CA ASP A 34 -21.17 10.41 -8.18
C ASP A 34 -21.92 9.77 -6.99
N CYS A 35 -23.16 9.34 -7.22
CA CYS A 35 -23.98 8.74 -6.18
C CYS A 35 -24.26 7.26 -6.45
N HIS A 36 -24.01 6.43 -5.46
CA HIS A 36 -24.14 4.99 -5.59
C HIS A 36 -24.51 4.33 -4.26
N TYR A 37 -25.04 3.10 -4.33
CA TYR A 37 -25.21 2.27 -3.16
C TYR A 37 -23.92 1.50 -2.87
N PHE A 38 -23.40 1.64 -1.65
CA PHE A 38 -22.42 0.71 -1.10
C PHE A 38 -23.12 -0.25 -0.14
N ARG A 39 -23.30 -1.50 -0.58
CA ARG A 39 -24.16 -2.51 0.07
C ARG A 39 -25.62 -2.02 0.19
N ILE A 40 -26.02 -1.54 1.36
CA ILE A 40 -27.37 -1.02 1.65
C ILE A 40 -27.37 0.49 1.94
N ASN A 41 -26.20 1.12 1.96
CA ASN A 41 -26.03 2.51 2.34
C ASN A 41 -25.93 3.40 1.10
N TRP A 42 -26.62 4.54 1.11
CA TRP A 42 -26.51 5.54 0.05
C TRP A 42 -25.25 6.38 0.27
N VAL A 43 -24.37 6.42 -0.73
CA VAL A 43 -23.13 7.17 -0.75
C VAL A 43 -23.24 8.27 -1.80
N THR A 44 -22.92 9.49 -1.41
CA THR A 44 -22.77 10.64 -2.29
C THR A 44 -21.30 11.05 -2.28
N ASP A 45 -20.59 10.80 -3.38
CA ASP A 45 -19.18 11.11 -3.55
C ASP A 45 -19.00 12.35 -4.42
N CYS A 46 -18.56 13.43 -3.79
CA CYS A 46 -18.31 14.73 -4.39
C CYS A 46 -16.81 15.10 -4.31
N SER A 47 -15.93 14.12 -4.12
CA SER A 47 -14.50 14.35 -3.91
C SER A 47 -13.81 14.90 -5.17
N GLU A 48 -12.74 15.69 -4.99
CA GLU A 48 -11.90 16.28 -6.05
C GLU A 48 -12.64 17.04 -7.17
N SER A 49 -13.87 17.47 -6.90
CA SER A 49 -14.77 18.08 -7.89
C SER A 49 -14.64 19.61 -7.96
N ASN A 50 -13.61 20.16 -7.28
CA ASN A 50 -13.29 21.58 -7.22
C ASN A 50 -14.46 22.44 -6.69
N LEU A 51 -15.28 21.85 -5.82
CA LEU A 51 -16.41 22.51 -5.16
C LEU A 51 -15.93 23.62 -4.22
N THR A 52 -16.69 24.71 -4.14
CA THR A 52 -16.44 25.82 -3.20
C THR A 52 -17.44 25.86 -2.06
N GLU A 53 -18.54 25.12 -2.17
CA GLU A 53 -19.59 24.99 -1.16
C GLU A 53 -20.19 23.58 -1.20
N VAL A 54 -20.91 23.21 -0.15
CA VAL A 54 -21.64 21.93 -0.09
C VAL A 54 -22.95 22.09 -0.88
N PRO A 55 -23.34 21.13 -1.73
CA PRO A 55 -24.57 21.20 -2.52
C PRO A 55 -25.82 20.88 -1.67
N TYR A 56 -26.10 21.68 -0.63
CA TYR A 56 -27.11 21.40 0.40
C TYR A 56 -28.50 21.05 -0.16
N ASP A 57 -28.96 21.77 -1.19
CA ASP A 57 -30.30 21.65 -1.75
C ASP A 57 -30.49 20.40 -2.63
N GLU A 58 -29.39 19.77 -3.05
CA GLU A 58 -29.38 18.60 -3.94
C GLU A 58 -29.05 17.30 -3.17
N LEU A 59 -28.82 17.39 -1.85
CA LEU A 59 -28.51 16.23 -1.02
C LEU A 59 -29.76 15.44 -0.67
N SER A 60 -29.76 14.15 -1.04
CA SER A 60 -30.75 13.19 -0.56
C SER A 60 -30.79 13.11 0.97
N LEU A 61 -31.98 13.25 1.56
CA LEU A 61 -32.20 13.09 3.01
C LEU A 61 -31.81 11.70 3.54
N SER A 62 -31.71 10.70 2.66
CA SER A 62 -31.33 9.32 3.00
C SER A 62 -29.83 9.06 2.86
N VAL A 63 -29.01 10.08 2.58
CA VAL A 63 -27.55 9.95 2.51
C VAL A 63 -26.99 9.37 3.80
N TYR A 64 -26.14 8.36 3.65
CA TYR A 64 -25.48 7.69 4.77
C TYR A 64 -24.03 8.18 4.90
N VAL A 65 -23.31 8.23 3.76
CA VAL A 65 -21.96 8.79 3.64
C VAL A 65 -21.99 9.93 2.65
N LEU A 66 -21.47 11.09 3.06
CA LEU A 66 -21.17 12.20 2.18
C LEU A 66 -19.65 12.40 2.14
N ASP A 67 -19.04 12.21 0.97
CA ASP A 67 -17.63 12.46 0.73
C ASP A 67 -17.44 13.77 -0.04
N LEU A 68 -16.75 14.73 0.59
CA LEU A 68 -16.43 16.07 0.07
C LEU A 68 -14.92 16.31 0.05
N ASN A 69 -14.10 15.26 0.10
CA ASN A 69 -12.66 15.37 0.24
C ASN A 69 -11.99 16.08 -0.94
N GLY A 70 -10.90 16.83 -0.68
CA GLY A 70 -10.06 17.39 -1.74
C GLY A 70 -10.71 18.52 -2.57
N ASN A 71 -11.63 19.27 -1.96
CA ASN A 71 -12.31 20.40 -2.57
C ASN A 71 -11.75 21.76 -2.08
N ASN A 72 -12.42 22.86 -2.42
CA ASN A 72 -12.06 24.22 -2.02
C ASN A 72 -13.07 24.84 -1.05
N ILE A 73 -13.78 24.03 -0.27
CA ILE A 73 -14.83 24.49 0.64
C ILE A 73 -14.20 25.25 1.81
N THR A 74 -14.70 26.46 2.09
CA THR A 74 -14.14 27.34 3.12
C THR A 74 -14.96 27.40 4.40
N SER A 75 -16.23 27.01 4.36
CA SER A 75 -17.14 27.07 5.50
C SER A 75 -18.27 26.04 5.36
N LEU A 76 -18.84 25.63 6.49
CA LEU A 76 -20.03 24.78 6.56
C LEU A 76 -21.20 25.58 7.15
N GLY A 77 -22.33 25.57 6.43
CA GLY A 77 -23.65 25.93 6.93
C GLY A 77 -24.41 24.72 7.51
N PRO A 78 -25.61 24.97 8.07
CA PRO A 78 -26.43 23.93 8.69
C PRO A 78 -26.95 22.93 7.65
N PHE A 79 -26.97 21.65 8.02
CA PHE A 79 -27.53 20.59 7.17
C PHE A 79 -29.05 20.49 7.32
N PRO A 80 -29.77 19.90 6.33
CA PRO A 80 -31.20 19.65 6.43
C PRO A 80 -31.57 18.83 7.68
N HIS A 81 -32.60 19.24 8.42
CA HIS A 81 -32.93 18.67 9.74
C HIS A 81 -33.26 17.16 9.71
N ASP A 82 -33.86 16.67 8.62
CA ASP A 82 -34.26 15.26 8.47
C ASP A 82 -33.18 14.36 7.84
N ILE A 83 -31.96 14.89 7.66
CA ILE A 83 -30.86 14.14 7.02
C ILE A 83 -30.39 12.99 7.92
N LYS A 84 -30.27 11.79 7.34
CA LYS A 84 -29.89 10.56 8.07
C LYS A 84 -28.40 10.23 7.98
N MET A 85 -27.58 11.22 7.68
CA MET A 85 -26.14 11.08 7.49
C MET A 85 -25.46 10.57 8.76
N ARG A 86 -24.60 9.55 8.59
CA ARG A 86 -23.83 8.95 9.69
C ARG A 86 -22.34 9.20 9.58
N ARG A 87 -21.85 9.45 8.37
CA ARG A 87 -20.46 9.76 8.10
C ARG A 87 -20.35 10.97 7.19
N LEU A 88 -19.58 11.96 7.62
CA LEU A 88 -19.22 13.13 6.82
C LEU A 88 -17.70 13.15 6.64
N GLN A 89 -17.23 13.13 5.40
CA GLN A 89 -15.82 13.25 5.07
C GLN A 89 -15.60 14.56 4.34
N ILE A 90 -14.82 15.47 4.92
CA ILE A 90 -14.53 16.79 4.34
C ILE A 90 -13.05 17.15 4.52
N ALA A 91 -12.20 16.14 4.44
CA ALA A 91 -10.77 16.30 4.54
C ALA A 91 -10.19 17.10 3.37
N ASN A 92 -9.00 17.67 3.56
CA ASN A 92 -8.23 18.36 2.51
C ASN A 92 -9.03 19.48 1.81
N ASN A 93 -9.74 20.28 2.59
CA ASN A 93 -10.48 21.45 2.15
C ASN A 93 -9.81 22.75 2.67
N ARG A 94 -10.57 23.84 2.76
CA ARG A 94 -10.08 25.15 3.22
C ARG A 94 -10.87 25.67 4.41
N LEU A 95 -11.49 24.78 5.19
CA LEU A 95 -12.24 25.17 6.39
C LEU A 95 -11.30 25.85 7.38
N SER A 96 -11.67 27.05 7.83
CA SER A 96 -10.85 27.79 8.81
C SER A 96 -11.34 27.62 10.25
N ARG A 97 -12.61 27.27 10.44
CA ARG A 97 -13.28 27.22 11.74
C ARG A 97 -14.39 26.17 11.71
N VAL A 98 -14.66 25.57 12.87
CA VAL A 98 -15.82 24.72 13.10
C VAL A 98 -16.70 25.41 14.15
N GLU A 99 -17.87 25.87 13.73
CA GLU A 99 -18.83 26.60 14.58
C GLU A 99 -19.98 25.67 14.98
N ARG A 100 -20.73 26.00 16.03
CA ARG A 100 -21.95 25.28 16.43
C ARG A 100 -22.95 25.08 15.28
N GLU A 101 -23.11 26.08 14.43
CA GLU A 101 -24.06 26.01 13.31
C GLU A 101 -23.59 25.10 12.15
N SER A 102 -22.30 24.73 12.08
CA SER A 102 -21.74 23.91 11.00
C SER A 102 -22.24 22.46 11.00
N PHE A 103 -22.60 21.92 12.16
CA PHE A 103 -23.05 20.53 12.34
C PHE A 103 -24.48 20.43 12.90
N LYS A 104 -25.17 21.55 12.97
CA LYS A 104 -26.55 21.61 13.45
C LYS A 104 -27.47 20.73 12.60
N GLY A 105 -28.35 19.99 13.27
CA GLY A 105 -29.29 19.06 12.64
C GLY A 105 -28.73 17.68 12.29
N LEU A 106 -27.44 17.41 12.52
CA LEU A 106 -26.82 16.11 12.23
C LEU A 106 -27.01 15.08 13.36
N GLU A 107 -28.27 14.78 13.71
CA GLU A 107 -28.62 13.94 14.87
C GLU A 107 -28.09 12.49 14.80
N TYR A 108 -27.84 11.99 13.58
CA TYR A 108 -27.40 10.61 13.33
C TYR A 108 -25.90 10.47 13.09
N LEU A 109 -25.13 11.56 13.15
CA LEU A 109 -23.71 11.56 12.87
C LEU A 109 -22.96 10.70 13.89
N ILE A 110 -22.13 9.79 13.38
CA ILE A 110 -21.29 8.88 14.16
C ILE A 110 -19.81 9.22 13.97
N ASP A 111 -19.45 9.67 12.77
CA ASP A 111 -18.08 9.74 12.28
C ASP A 111 -17.91 11.00 11.44
N VAL A 112 -16.90 11.80 11.76
CA VAL A 112 -16.58 13.03 11.04
C VAL A 112 -15.07 13.12 10.82
N ASP A 113 -14.70 13.32 9.55
CA ASP A 113 -13.33 13.58 9.12
C ASP A 113 -13.19 15.02 8.63
N LEU A 114 -12.48 15.83 9.42
CA LEU A 114 -12.16 17.24 9.19
C LEU A 114 -10.67 17.45 8.91
N SER A 115 -9.92 16.38 8.67
CA SER A 115 -8.46 16.41 8.58
C SER A 115 -7.94 17.25 7.40
N GLY A 116 -6.70 17.74 7.49
CA GLY A 116 -6.02 18.44 6.39
C GLY A 116 -6.70 19.75 5.95
N ASN A 117 -7.39 20.44 6.86
CA ASN A 117 -8.01 21.73 6.62
C ASN A 117 -7.12 22.88 7.15
N GLN A 118 -7.70 24.07 7.34
CA GLN A 118 -7.05 25.24 7.95
C GLN A 118 -7.71 25.61 9.27
N ILE A 119 -8.28 24.62 9.98
CA ILE A 119 -9.10 24.86 11.17
C ILE A 119 -8.21 25.36 12.29
N THR A 120 -8.46 26.59 12.75
CA THR A 120 -7.74 27.17 13.91
C THR A 120 -8.55 27.10 15.20
N PHE A 121 -9.86 26.88 15.10
CA PHE A 121 -10.80 26.90 16.21
C PHE A 121 -11.97 25.94 15.96
N VAL A 122 -12.37 25.27 17.04
CA VAL A 122 -13.52 24.38 17.12
C VAL A 122 -14.35 24.87 18.31
N ASP A 123 -15.62 25.18 18.06
CA ASP A 123 -16.58 25.51 19.11
C ASP A 123 -16.81 24.27 20.00
N PRO A 124 -16.71 24.38 21.35
CA PRO A 124 -16.96 23.25 22.24
C PRO A 124 -18.35 22.61 22.04
N GLU A 125 -19.34 23.37 21.58
CA GLU A 125 -20.70 22.89 21.29
C GLU A 125 -20.92 22.48 19.83
N ALA A 126 -19.86 22.42 19.00
CA ALA A 126 -19.94 22.07 17.58
C ALA A 126 -20.80 20.84 17.31
N PHE A 127 -20.66 19.80 18.14
CA PHE A 127 -21.32 18.50 17.94
C PHE A 127 -22.47 18.22 18.92
N LEU A 128 -23.06 19.25 19.52
CA LEU A 128 -24.08 19.08 20.56
C LEU A 128 -25.33 18.30 20.08
N ASP A 129 -25.73 18.46 18.82
CA ASP A 129 -26.86 17.75 18.22
C ASP A 129 -26.51 16.28 17.88
N SER A 130 -25.22 15.99 17.65
CA SER A 130 -24.69 14.69 17.22
C SER A 130 -24.53 13.72 18.41
N ARG A 131 -25.65 13.36 19.06
CA ARG A 131 -25.67 12.55 20.30
C ARG A 131 -25.09 11.15 20.17
N GLY A 132 -24.89 10.67 18.94
CA GLY A 132 -24.29 9.37 18.62
C GLY A 132 -22.85 9.45 18.15
N LEU A 133 -22.20 10.61 18.22
CA LEU A 133 -20.85 10.82 17.69
C LEU A 133 -19.84 9.96 18.47
N LEU A 134 -19.05 9.18 17.73
CA LEU A 134 -18.04 8.27 18.27
C LEU A 134 -16.62 8.66 17.86
N HIS A 135 -16.43 9.13 16.62
CA HIS A 135 -15.11 9.42 16.06
C HIS A 135 -15.03 10.84 15.50
N VAL A 136 -13.97 11.54 15.87
CA VAL A 136 -13.62 12.86 15.32
C VAL A 136 -12.16 12.84 14.89
N GLU A 137 -11.93 13.12 13.62
CA GLU A 137 -10.61 13.27 13.01
C GLU A 137 -10.37 14.73 12.66
N LEU A 138 -9.35 15.33 13.27
CA LEU A 138 -8.97 16.74 13.12
C LEU A 138 -7.50 16.92 12.77
N GLN A 139 -6.76 15.83 12.55
CA GLN A 139 -5.34 15.86 12.25
C GLN A 139 -4.99 16.77 11.08
N ASP A 140 -3.77 17.29 11.07
CA ASP A 140 -3.27 18.23 10.04
C ASP A 140 -4.05 19.56 9.96
N ASN A 141 -4.56 20.06 11.08
CA ASN A 141 -5.18 21.40 11.19
C ASN A 141 -4.43 22.31 12.16
N PRO A 142 -4.16 23.59 11.85
CA PRO A 142 -3.39 24.49 12.72
C PRO A 142 -4.22 25.00 13.93
N LEU A 143 -4.65 24.11 14.81
CA LEU A 143 -5.44 24.44 16.00
C LEU A 143 -4.67 25.40 16.91
N ASN A 144 -5.31 26.52 17.25
CA ASN A 144 -4.78 27.52 18.17
C ASN A 144 -5.47 27.46 19.54
N ILE A 145 -6.10 26.32 19.86
CA ILE A 145 -6.89 26.14 21.08
C ILE A 145 -5.98 25.65 22.18
N THR A 146 -5.91 26.41 23.28
CA THR A 146 -4.99 26.13 24.39
C THR A 146 -5.70 26.06 25.75
N GLU A 147 -6.98 26.45 25.83
CA GLU A 147 -7.71 26.61 27.10
C GLU A 147 -9.20 26.23 26.97
N GLY A 148 -9.73 25.63 28.03
CA GLY A 148 -11.14 25.25 28.16
C GLY A 148 -11.47 23.87 27.59
N PRO A 149 -12.70 23.37 27.79
CA PRO A 149 -13.11 22.09 27.21
C PRO A 149 -13.06 22.17 25.69
N PHE A 150 -12.29 21.28 25.07
CA PHE A 150 -12.11 21.25 23.62
C PHE A 150 -13.39 20.90 22.87
N LEU A 151 -14.13 19.91 23.38
CA LEU A 151 -15.39 19.43 22.82
C LEU A 151 -16.34 18.98 23.93
N MET A 152 -17.63 19.14 23.70
CA MET A 152 -18.69 18.59 24.54
C MET A 152 -19.31 17.37 23.86
N SER A 153 -18.77 16.17 24.16
CA SER A 153 -19.31 14.92 23.64
C SER A 153 -19.07 13.74 24.60
N GLY A 154 -20.10 13.38 25.36
CA GLY A 154 -20.03 12.27 26.31
C GLY A 154 -19.96 10.88 25.65
N THR A 155 -20.17 10.77 24.34
CA THR A 155 -20.14 9.51 23.58
C THR A 155 -18.85 9.28 22.80
N LEU A 156 -18.00 10.31 22.67
CA LEU A 156 -16.78 10.25 21.88
C LEU A 156 -15.84 9.15 22.38
N GLN A 157 -15.39 8.28 21.48
CA GLN A 157 -14.51 7.14 21.77
C GLN A 157 -13.14 7.25 21.10
N TYR A 158 -13.06 7.97 19.98
CA TYR A 158 -11.82 8.20 19.22
C TYR A 158 -11.69 9.69 18.90
N LEU A 159 -10.52 10.23 19.20
CA LEU A 159 -10.14 11.60 18.86
C LEU A 159 -8.72 11.61 18.31
N ASP A 160 -8.57 12.08 17.08
CA ASP A 160 -7.27 12.38 16.48
C ASP A 160 -7.11 13.90 16.31
N VAL A 161 -6.17 14.46 17.06
CA VAL A 161 -5.74 15.86 16.98
C VAL A 161 -4.23 15.93 16.75
N SER A 162 -3.69 14.94 16.05
CA SER A 162 -2.27 14.86 15.71
C SER A 162 -1.87 15.89 14.65
N ASN A 163 -0.63 16.37 14.71
CA ASN A 163 -0.09 17.36 13.79
C ASN A 163 -0.92 18.66 13.72
N CYS A 164 -1.46 19.08 14.86
CA CYS A 164 -2.36 20.24 14.96
C CYS A 164 -1.67 21.52 15.44
N ASN A 165 -0.34 21.49 15.63
CA ASN A 165 0.44 22.59 16.20
C ASN A 165 -0.01 23.02 17.61
N ILE A 166 -0.61 22.11 18.38
CA ILE A 166 -1.03 22.35 19.77
C ILE A 166 0.23 22.47 20.64
N SER A 167 0.43 23.62 21.27
CA SER A 167 1.62 23.86 22.12
C SER A 167 1.38 23.69 23.61
N LYS A 168 0.12 23.65 24.05
CA LYS A 168 -0.25 23.46 25.45
C LYS A 168 -1.66 22.89 25.56
N ILE A 169 -1.85 21.97 26.50
CA ILE A 169 -3.16 21.46 26.96
C ILE A 169 -3.24 21.63 28.48
N ASN A 170 -4.36 22.15 28.97
CA ASN A 170 -4.60 22.34 30.40
C ASN A 170 -5.51 21.23 30.96
N GLY A 171 -5.66 21.16 32.28
CA GLY A 171 -6.47 20.14 32.96
C GLY A 171 -7.95 20.09 32.56
N GLN A 172 -8.49 21.15 31.95
CA GLN A 172 -9.91 21.23 31.55
C GLN A 172 -10.16 20.79 30.11
N PHE A 173 -9.09 20.57 29.33
CA PHE A 173 -9.18 20.35 27.89
C PHE A 173 -10.09 19.16 27.53
N PHE A 174 -10.11 18.13 28.38
CA PHE A 174 -10.84 16.87 28.15
C PHE A 174 -12.08 16.66 29.03
N ASP A 175 -12.53 17.65 29.82
CA ASP A 175 -13.55 17.50 30.87
C ASP A 175 -14.86 16.82 30.40
N ASN A 176 -15.25 17.03 29.14
CA ASN A 176 -16.55 16.57 28.61
C ASN A 176 -16.45 15.39 27.62
N ILE A 177 -15.30 14.74 27.51
CA ILE A 177 -15.09 13.58 26.61
C ILE A 177 -14.60 12.33 27.36
N THR A 178 -15.23 12.01 28.48
CA THR A 178 -14.79 10.97 29.43
C THR A 178 -14.91 9.51 28.93
N SER A 179 -15.66 9.28 27.84
CA SER A 179 -15.82 7.97 27.20
C SER A 179 -14.68 7.61 26.24
N LEU A 180 -13.67 8.49 26.10
CA LEU A 180 -12.59 8.32 25.14
C LEU A 180 -11.81 7.03 25.42
N THR A 181 -11.60 6.25 24.37
CA THR A 181 -10.85 4.98 24.42
C THR A 181 -9.52 5.07 23.70
N THR A 182 -9.44 5.91 22.67
CA THR A 182 -8.24 6.17 21.88
C THR A 182 -8.08 7.67 21.69
N LEU A 183 -6.88 8.17 22.01
CA LEU A 183 -6.49 9.56 21.84
C LEU A 183 -5.16 9.63 21.11
N ASP A 184 -5.11 10.38 20.01
CA ASP A 184 -3.87 10.72 19.32
C ASP A 184 -3.58 12.22 19.43
N LEU A 185 -2.46 12.53 20.08
CA LEU A 185 -1.91 13.88 20.27
C LEU A 185 -0.56 14.04 19.55
N SER A 186 -0.15 13.08 18.73
CA SER A 186 1.20 13.03 18.15
C SER A 186 1.54 14.25 17.31
N ASN A 187 2.82 14.50 17.09
CA ASN A 187 3.33 15.57 16.24
C ASN A 187 2.82 16.97 16.66
N ASN A 188 2.57 17.19 17.95
CA ASN A 188 2.21 18.49 18.51
C ASN A 188 3.34 19.01 19.41
N PRO A 189 3.75 20.29 19.30
CA PRO A 189 4.85 20.84 20.08
C PRO A 189 4.45 21.16 21.54
N LEU A 190 4.05 20.14 22.30
CA LEU A 190 3.55 20.29 23.66
C LEU A 190 4.65 20.70 24.65
N TYR A 191 5.88 20.21 24.46
CA TYR A 191 7.05 20.40 25.33
C TYR A 191 6.92 19.84 26.77
N ASN A 192 5.83 20.15 27.46
CA ASN A 192 5.48 19.69 28.80
C ASN A 192 3.97 19.41 28.87
N LEU A 193 3.57 18.58 29.82
CA LEU A 193 2.18 18.30 30.15
C LEU A 193 1.92 18.78 31.58
N ASP A 194 0.82 19.49 31.79
CA ASP A 194 0.39 19.92 33.13
C ASP A 194 -0.13 18.68 33.91
N ASP A 195 0.08 18.66 35.22
CA ASP A 195 -0.41 17.58 36.09
C ASP A 195 -1.94 17.44 36.00
N GLY A 196 -2.39 16.18 35.98
CA GLY A 196 -3.82 15.85 35.95
C GLY A 196 -4.52 16.07 34.60
N VAL A 197 -3.79 16.42 33.53
CA VAL A 197 -4.39 16.67 32.20
C VAL A 197 -5.21 15.50 31.65
N PHE A 198 -4.91 14.27 32.07
CA PHE A 198 -5.62 13.08 31.64
C PHE A 198 -6.55 12.47 32.71
N ASP A 199 -6.77 13.14 33.85
CA ASP A 199 -7.47 12.55 35.01
C ASP A 199 -8.90 12.11 34.71
N VAL A 200 -9.56 12.82 33.80
CA VAL A 200 -10.94 12.53 33.38
C VAL A 200 -11.03 11.35 32.40
N LEU A 201 -9.93 10.95 31.77
CA LEU A 201 -9.87 9.93 30.70
C LEU A 201 -9.75 8.50 31.25
N THR A 202 -10.56 8.16 32.24
CA THR A 202 -10.50 6.84 32.94
C THR A 202 -10.82 5.63 32.05
N SER A 203 -11.50 5.84 30.90
CA SER A 203 -11.83 4.81 29.92
C SER A 203 -10.73 4.55 28.88
N LEU A 204 -9.66 5.35 28.90
CA LEU A 204 -8.64 5.35 27.85
C LEU A 204 -7.86 4.03 27.84
N LYS A 205 -7.68 3.48 26.64
CA LYS A 205 -6.96 2.23 26.38
C LYS A 205 -5.72 2.46 25.55
N SER A 206 -5.75 3.45 24.66
CA SER A 206 -4.64 3.81 23.78
C SER A 206 -4.40 5.32 23.84
N LEU A 207 -3.15 5.68 24.13
CA LEU A 207 -2.67 7.06 24.17
C LEU A 207 -1.44 7.18 23.30
N ASN A 208 -1.49 8.08 22.32
CA ASN A 208 -0.37 8.38 21.44
C ASN A 208 0.13 9.81 21.65
N LEU A 209 1.40 9.92 22.01
CA LEU A 209 2.13 11.14 22.32
C LEU A 209 3.47 11.17 21.55
N ASN A 210 3.50 10.54 20.37
CA ASN A 210 4.71 10.47 19.54
C ASN A 210 5.11 11.85 19.01
N ASP A 211 6.42 12.12 18.98
CA ASP A 211 6.99 13.36 18.43
C ASP A 211 6.36 14.65 19.01
N CYS A 212 6.08 14.64 20.33
CA CYS A 212 5.46 15.78 21.05
C CYS A 212 6.47 16.76 21.67
N HIS A 213 7.77 16.57 21.39
CA HIS A 213 8.89 17.33 21.97
C HIS A 213 8.93 17.31 23.51
N LEU A 214 8.34 16.29 24.14
CA LEU A 214 8.30 16.17 25.60
C LEU A 214 9.70 15.96 26.17
N LYS A 215 10.04 16.69 27.24
CA LYS A 215 11.36 16.61 27.91
C LYS A 215 11.34 15.76 29.18
N SER A 216 10.22 15.78 29.88
CA SER A 216 9.99 15.05 31.11
C SER A 216 8.50 14.74 31.26
N LEU A 217 8.19 13.75 32.09
CA LEU A 217 6.84 13.43 32.53
C LEU A 217 6.80 13.51 34.05
N SER A 218 5.72 14.10 34.59
CA SER A 218 5.51 14.09 36.04
C SER A 218 5.06 12.70 36.52
N GLU A 219 5.34 12.41 37.80
CA GLU A 219 5.16 11.08 38.38
C GLU A 219 3.70 10.58 38.33
N ASP A 220 2.73 11.49 38.44
CA ASP A 220 1.30 11.16 38.49
C ASP A 220 0.57 11.41 37.16
N ILE A 221 1.27 11.73 36.07
CA ILE A 221 0.67 12.13 34.78
C ILE A 221 -0.33 11.11 34.22
N PHE A 222 -0.12 9.82 34.50
CA PHE A 222 -0.97 8.72 34.05
C PHE A 222 -1.73 8.02 35.18
N SER A 223 -1.78 8.61 36.37
CA SER A 223 -2.33 7.97 37.58
C SER A 223 -3.80 7.53 37.43
N ALA A 224 -4.61 8.28 36.69
CA ALA A 224 -6.01 7.94 36.41
C ALA A 224 -6.21 6.95 35.25
N LEU A 225 -5.18 6.69 34.44
CA LEU A 225 -5.25 5.87 33.21
C LEU A 225 -5.15 4.36 33.50
N VAL A 226 -5.94 3.89 34.47
CA VAL A 226 -5.88 2.51 34.99
C VAL A 226 -6.27 1.43 33.96
N ASN A 227 -6.88 1.82 32.85
CA ASN A 227 -7.28 0.94 31.75
C ASN A 227 -6.33 0.99 30.54
N LEU A 228 -5.26 1.78 30.61
CA LEU A 228 -4.35 1.98 29.51
C LEU A 228 -3.60 0.68 29.19
N LYS A 229 -3.60 0.32 27.91
CA LYS A 229 -2.96 -0.88 27.37
C LYS A 229 -1.84 -0.55 26.39
N TYR A 230 -2.00 0.53 25.63
CA TYR A 230 -1.08 0.95 24.58
C TYR A 230 -0.63 2.38 24.86
N LEU A 231 0.67 2.55 25.13
CA LEU A 231 1.28 3.85 25.33
C LEU A 231 2.42 4.05 24.31
N GLU A 232 2.26 5.08 23.50
CA GLU A 232 3.20 5.49 22.45
C GLU A 232 3.81 6.85 22.82
N LEU A 233 5.14 6.87 23.02
CA LEU A 233 5.93 8.01 23.48
C LEU A 233 7.20 8.20 22.64
N ALA A 234 7.24 7.61 21.45
CA ALA A 234 8.37 7.64 20.53
C ALA A 234 8.69 9.06 20.04
N GLY A 235 9.95 9.32 19.68
CA GLY A 235 10.37 10.60 19.08
C GLY A 235 10.39 11.79 20.04
N ASN A 236 10.31 11.56 21.36
CA ASN A 236 10.42 12.60 22.39
C ASN A 236 11.88 12.78 22.89
N HIS A 237 12.07 13.58 23.95
CA HIS A 237 13.36 13.86 24.57
C HIS A 237 13.30 13.64 26.10
N LEU A 238 12.81 12.48 26.53
CA LEU A 238 12.48 12.12 27.90
C LEU A 238 13.72 11.78 28.76
N THR A 239 14.70 12.67 28.80
CA THR A 239 15.99 12.47 29.49
C THR A 239 15.88 12.55 31.01
N GLU A 240 14.88 13.26 31.55
CA GLU A 240 14.73 13.57 32.98
C GLU A 240 13.52 12.87 33.63
N THR A 241 13.06 11.74 33.07
CA THR A 241 11.83 11.05 33.52
C THR A 241 12.12 9.97 34.57
N ASN A 242 11.35 9.99 35.67
CA ASN A 242 11.37 8.93 36.69
C ASN A 242 10.46 7.76 36.27
N TRP A 243 11.01 6.84 35.46
CA TRP A 243 10.26 5.73 34.87
C TRP A 243 9.54 4.81 35.87
N PRO A 244 10.15 4.40 37.01
CA PRO A 244 9.46 3.58 38.01
C PRO A 244 8.14 4.19 38.49
N GLU A 245 8.10 5.51 38.74
CA GLU A 245 6.88 6.17 39.23
C GLU A 245 5.84 6.34 38.12
N VAL A 246 6.27 6.82 36.94
CA VAL A 246 5.39 7.07 35.79
C VAL A 246 4.73 5.78 35.30
N LEU A 247 5.50 4.70 35.18
CA LEU A 247 5.00 3.40 34.74
C LEU A 247 4.38 2.59 35.89
N GLY A 248 4.72 2.94 37.13
CA GLY A 248 4.28 2.25 38.35
C GLY A 248 2.77 2.14 38.51
N LYS A 249 2.01 3.06 37.92
CA LYS A 249 0.54 3.09 37.96
C LYS A 249 -0.13 2.30 36.83
N LEU A 250 0.60 1.96 35.77
CA LEU A 250 0.08 1.37 34.54
C LEU A 250 0.04 -0.16 34.59
N GLY A 251 -0.69 -0.72 35.56
CA GLY A 251 -0.72 -2.18 35.80
C GLY A 251 -1.34 -3.02 34.67
N ARG A 252 -2.03 -2.42 33.71
CA ARG A 252 -2.65 -3.09 32.54
C ARG A 252 -1.90 -2.86 31.23
N LEU A 253 -0.74 -2.22 31.28
CA LEU A 253 0.03 -1.90 30.08
C LEU A 253 0.50 -3.19 29.39
N GLU A 254 0.15 -3.33 28.12
CA GLU A 254 0.50 -4.48 27.27
C GLU A 254 1.56 -4.10 26.24
N TYR A 255 1.58 -2.84 25.82
CA TYR A 255 2.49 -2.31 24.81
C TYR A 255 3.04 -0.94 25.23
N LEU A 256 4.36 -0.81 25.19
CA LEU A 256 5.07 0.43 25.46
C LEU A 256 6.10 0.69 24.36
N ASN A 257 6.00 1.86 23.74
CA ASN A 257 6.96 2.32 22.75
C ASN A 257 7.62 3.63 23.19
N LEU A 258 8.93 3.54 23.42
CA LEU A 258 9.82 4.62 23.84
C LEU A 258 10.93 4.82 22.80
N ARG A 259 10.67 4.46 21.54
CA ARG A 259 11.66 4.55 20.47
C ARG A 259 12.13 5.99 20.28
N LYS A 260 13.45 6.21 20.15
CA LYS A 260 13.99 7.55 19.85
C LYS A 260 13.52 8.61 20.86
N SER A 261 13.41 8.24 22.13
CA SER A 261 12.96 9.14 23.20
C SER A 261 14.13 9.80 23.96
N GLY A 262 15.38 9.58 23.51
CA GLY A 262 16.59 10.18 24.09
C GLY A 262 17.01 9.58 25.44
N ILE A 263 16.52 8.39 25.79
CA ILE A 263 16.79 7.77 27.08
C ILE A 263 18.26 7.32 27.15
N THR A 264 18.97 7.71 28.20
CA THR A 264 20.39 7.37 28.42
C THR A 264 20.59 6.27 29.46
N SER A 265 19.68 6.14 30.42
CA SER A 265 19.75 5.16 31.49
C SER A 265 18.35 4.77 31.97
N LEU A 266 18.21 3.53 32.44
CA LEU A 266 17.01 2.99 33.07
C LEU A 266 17.44 2.31 34.38
N SER A 267 16.64 2.47 35.44
CA SER A 267 16.88 1.82 36.73
C SER A 267 16.32 0.40 36.76
N GLU A 268 16.80 -0.42 37.70
CA GLU A 268 16.40 -1.83 37.86
C GLU A 268 14.88 -2.02 38.06
N ASP A 269 14.23 -1.04 38.68
CA ASP A 269 12.80 -1.03 39.01
C ASP A 269 11.92 -0.35 37.96
N SER A 270 12.51 0.17 36.87
CA SER A 270 11.79 0.97 35.84
C SER A 270 10.55 0.28 35.28
N PHE A 271 10.56 -1.06 35.17
CA PHE A 271 9.43 -1.83 34.61
C PHE A 271 8.80 -2.80 35.62
N SER A 272 9.18 -2.73 36.90
CA SER A 272 8.80 -3.71 37.93
C SER A 272 7.29 -3.92 38.08
N ASN A 273 6.48 -2.87 37.88
CA ASN A 273 5.03 -2.93 37.97
C ASN A 273 4.32 -3.27 36.65
N CYS A 274 5.03 -3.23 35.50
CA CYS A 274 4.48 -3.52 34.17
C CYS A 274 4.35 -5.03 33.91
N THR A 275 3.71 -5.75 34.82
CA THR A 275 3.67 -7.22 34.82
C THR A 275 2.91 -7.83 33.64
N ASN A 276 2.06 -7.07 32.95
CA ASN A 276 1.30 -7.50 31.77
C ASN A 276 1.96 -7.09 30.44
N LEU A 277 3.17 -6.52 30.47
CA LEU A 277 3.83 -6.00 29.27
C LEU A 277 4.19 -7.15 28.33
N VAL A 278 3.68 -7.08 27.10
CA VAL A 278 3.86 -8.07 26.04
C VAL A 278 4.88 -7.57 25.01
N SER A 279 4.89 -6.26 24.75
CA SER A 279 5.78 -5.63 23.76
C SER A 279 6.44 -4.40 24.34
N LEU A 280 7.77 -4.38 24.31
CA LEU A 280 8.60 -3.26 24.77
C LEU A 280 9.55 -2.84 23.65
N ILE A 281 9.40 -1.59 23.21
CA ILE A 281 10.26 -0.99 22.18
C ILE A 281 11.06 0.14 22.82
N LEU A 282 12.37 -0.05 22.87
CA LEU A 282 13.37 0.91 23.37
C LEU A 282 14.34 1.34 22.26
N ALA A 283 14.07 1.00 21.00
CA ALA A 283 14.98 1.22 19.90
C ALA A 283 15.39 2.70 19.71
N ASP A 284 16.54 2.92 19.08
CA ASP A 284 17.08 4.25 18.75
C ASP A 284 17.25 5.19 19.97
N ASN A 285 17.53 4.64 21.15
CA ASN A 285 17.93 5.40 22.35
C ASN A 285 19.45 5.36 22.59
N GLU A 286 19.94 6.03 23.63
CA GLU A 286 21.39 6.13 23.96
C GLU A 286 21.75 5.31 25.21
N LEU A 287 21.24 4.08 25.29
CA LEU A 287 21.34 3.16 26.42
C LEU A 287 22.70 2.43 26.49
N ARG A 288 23.80 3.19 26.43
CA ARG A 288 25.18 2.66 26.29
C ARG A 288 25.61 1.74 27.43
N ASP A 289 25.23 2.12 28.65
CA ASP A 289 25.61 1.47 29.91
C ASP A 289 24.45 0.66 30.52
N LEU A 290 23.45 0.29 29.71
CA LEU A 290 22.30 -0.49 30.17
C LEU A 290 22.71 -1.89 30.62
N ASP A 291 22.46 -2.19 31.90
CA ASP A 291 22.45 -3.56 32.41
C ASP A 291 21.10 -4.19 32.11
N VAL A 292 21.06 -4.98 31.04
CA VAL A 292 19.84 -5.66 30.58
C VAL A 292 19.31 -6.63 31.64
N ALA A 293 20.18 -7.32 32.37
CA ALA A 293 19.77 -8.30 33.38
C ALA A 293 19.15 -7.62 34.59
N ALA A 294 19.80 -6.58 35.10
CA ALA A 294 19.28 -5.84 36.25
C ALA A 294 17.99 -5.08 35.91
N THR A 295 17.90 -4.48 34.71
CA THR A 295 16.76 -3.65 34.30
C THR A 295 15.54 -4.45 33.85
N LEU A 296 15.75 -5.52 33.09
CA LEU A 296 14.67 -6.27 32.43
C LEU A 296 14.45 -7.67 33.02
N GLY A 297 15.43 -8.24 33.74
CA GLY A 297 15.42 -9.65 34.16
C GLY A 297 14.20 -10.07 34.99
N ASN A 298 13.59 -9.15 35.74
CA ASN A 298 12.38 -9.41 36.53
C ASN A 298 11.07 -9.10 35.79
N SER A 299 11.13 -8.34 34.70
CA SER A 299 9.96 -7.78 33.99
C SER A 299 9.66 -8.50 32.66
N VAL A 300 10.57 -9.35 32.19
CA VAL A 300 10.49 -10.03 30.88
C VAL A 300 9.65 -11.32 30.85
N ASN A 301 9.05 -11.72 31.97
CA ASN A 301 8.36 -13.03 32.08
C ASN A 301 7.17 -13.19 31.14
N HIS A 302 6.48 -12.08 30.83
CA HIS A 302 5.32 -12.04 29.93
C HIS A 302 5.66 -11.47 28.55
N LEU A 303 6.87 -10.95 28.38
CA LEU A 303 7.28 -10.25 27.19
C LEU A 303 7.41 -11.24 26.02
N GLU A 304 6.74 -10.94 24.91
CA GLU A 304 6.83 -11.71 23.67
C GLU A 304 7.73 -11.00 22.64
N LEU A 305 7.81 -9.67 22.70
CA LEU A 305 8.63 -8.85 21.82
C LEU A 305 9.47 -7.84 22.61
N LEU A 306 10.78 -7.88 22.39
CA LEU A 306 11.73 -6.89 22.90
C LEU A 306 12.54 -6.29 21.74
N ASP A 307 12.46 -4.97 21.59
CA ASP A 307 13.29 -4.24 20.64
C ASP A 307 14.26 -3.28 21.35
N LEU A 308 15.54 -3.62 21.28
CA LEU A 308 16.68 -2.84 21.78
C LEU A 308 17.57 -2.38 20.62
N SER A 309 17.05 -2.27 19.40
CA SER A 309 17.85 -1.93 18.21
C SER A 309 18.42 -0.51 18.29
N ASN A 310 19.65 -0.32 17.82
CA ASN A 310 20.36 0.96 17.77
C ASN A 310 20.42 1.69 19.14
N CYS A 311 20.50 0.94 20.23
CA CYS A 311 20.61 1.48 21.59
C CYS A 311 22.06 1.81 22.00
N HIS A 312 23.04 1.54 21.12
CA HIS A 312 24.46 1.71 21.36
C HIS A 312 24.98 0.96 22.60
N ILE A 313 24.37 -0.17 22.95
CA ILE A 313 24.74 -1.00 24.11
C ILE A 313 26.18 -1.51 23.92
N LYS A 314 27.11 -1.10 24.80
CA LYS A 314 28.53 -1.48 24.73
C LYS A 314 28.91 -2.60 25.69
N GLY A 315 28.17 -2.74 26.79
CA GLY A 315 28.41 -3.79 27.79
C GLY A 315 28.05 -5.18 27.28
N PRO A 316 28.64 -6.24 27.84
CA PRO A 316 28.22 -7.60 27.55
C PRO A 316 26.76 -7.77 27.97
N ILE A 317 25.95 -8.38 27.10
CA ILE A 317 24.63 -8.86 27.50
C ILE A 317 24.87 -10.17 28.24
N SER A 318 24.69 -10.18 29.56
CA SER A 318 24.99 -11.36 30.37
C SER A 318 24.03 -12.52 30.08
N GLY A 319 24.44 -13.75 30.38
CA GLY A 319 23.57 -14.92 30.29
C GLY A 319 22.32 -14.87 31.20
N GLU A 320 22.34 -13.99 32.21
CA GLU A 320 21.20 -13.76 33.11
C GLU A 320 20.16 -12.81 32.52
N ALA A 321 20.51 -12.04 31.48
CA ALA A 321 19.67 -11.00 30.89
C ALA A 321 18.28 -11.48 30.49
N PHE A 322 18.21 -12.69 29.94
CA PHE A 322 16.98 -13.29 29.44
C PHE A 322 16.61 -14.58 30.17
N ALA A 323 17.19 -14.85 31.34
CA ALA A 323 16.98 -16.09 32.08
C ALA A 323 15.49 -16.36 32.38
N ASN A 324 14.72 -15.30 32.65
CA ASN A 324 13.29 -15.42 32.95
C ASN A 324 12.38 -15.13 31.75
N ALA A 325 12.93 -14.80 30.57
CA ALA A 325 12.20 -14.41 29.36
C ALA A 325 11.56 -15.61 28.62
N THR A 326 10.84 -16.45 29.35
CA THR A 326 10.35 -17.77 28.88
C THR A 326 9.29 -17.72 27.78
N ARG A 327 8.71 -16.53 27.53
CA ARG A 327 7.71 -16.28 26.49
C ARG A 327 8.23 -15.46 25.31
N LEU A 328 9.49 -15.03 25.34
CA LEU A 328 10.05 -14.16 24.32
C LEU A 328 10.10 -14.90 22.97
N LYS A 329 9.43 -14.34 21.98
CA LYS A 329 9.35 -14.87 20.61
C LYS A 329 10.18 -14.06 19.64
N SER A 330 10.23 -12.74 19.82
CA SER A 330 10.92 -11.81 18.93
C SER A 330 11.91 -10.95 19.71
N LEU A 331 13.19 -11.03 19.31
CA LEU A 331 14.27 -10.25 19.91
C LEU A 331 15.01 -9.47 18.83
N TYR A 332 15.01 -8.14 18.96
CA TYR A 332 15.72 -7.23 18.07
C TYR A 332 16.86 -6.56 18.82
N LEU A 333 18.09 -6.80 18.36
CA LEU A 333 19.32 -6.22 18.90
C LEU A 333 20.14 -5.50 17.82
N SER A 334 19.54 -5.26 16.65
CA SER A 334 20.24 -4.75 15.47
C SER A 334 20.90 -3.40 15.76
N GLY A 335 22.08 -3.13 15.20
CA GLY A 335 22.77 -1.84 15.34
C GLY A 335 23.49 -1.61 16.68
N ASN A 336 23.56 -2.61 17.56
CA ASN A 336 24.38 -2.55 18.78
C ASN A 336 25.75 -3.19 18.55
N PRO A 337 26.86 -2.64 19.08
CA PRO A 337 28.17 -3.27 18.99
C PRO A 337 28.24 -4.51 19.89
N LEU A 338 27.97 -5.69 19.34
CA LEU A 338 27.89 -6.95 20.10
C LEU A 338 29.13 -7.83 19.88
N PHE A 339 29.42 -8.66 20.89
CA PHE A 339 30.48 -9.67 20.85
C PHE A 339 29.87 -11.07 20.89
N ALA A 340 30.33 -11.97 20.01
CA ALA A 340 29.68 -13.26 19.78
C ALA A 340 29.65 -14.20 21.01
N PRO A 341 30.72 -14.33 21.82
CA PRO A 341 30.68 -15.09 23.07
C PRO A 341 29.62 -14.60 24.07
N ASP A 342 29.51 -13.28 24.29
CA ASP A 342 28.52 -12.72 25.21
C ASP A 342 27.10 -13.00 24.70
N LEU A 343 26.90 -12.87 23.39
CA LEU A 343 25.62 -13.19 22.76
C LEU A 343 25.27 -14.68 22.89
N GLN A 344 26.26 -15.57 22.81
CA GLN A 344 26.06 -17.01 23.03
C GLN A 344 25.52 -17.27 24.45
N GLU A 345 26.07 -16.62 25.48
CA GLU A 345 25.55 -16.76 26.85
C GLU A 345 24.15 -16.17 26.98
N ALA A 346 23.92 -14.96 26.45
CA ALA A 346 22.62 -14.28 26.50
C ALA A 346 21.48 -15.06 25.82
N LEU A 347 21.77 -15.75 24.72
CA LEU A 347 20.75 -16.47 23.95
C LEU A 347 20.46 -17.89 24.48
N ALA A 348 21.33 -18.44 25.34
CA ALA A 348 21.16 -19.78 25.91
C ALA A 348 19.79 -20.03 26.60
N PRO A 349 19.19 -19.09 27.36
CA PRO A 349 17.88 -19.28 27.98
C PRO A 349 16.67 -19.10 27.03
N LEU A 350 16.86 -18.91 25.72
CA LEU A 350 15.79 -18.57 24.77
C LEU A 350 15.46 -19.68 23.73
N PRO A 351 15.14 -20.93 24.13
CA PRO A 351 14.92 -22.01 23.17
C PRO A 351 13.64 -21.85 22.32
N LYS A 352 12.69 -21.03 22.80
CA LYS A 352 11.40 -20.78 22.12
C LYS A 352 11.43 -19.58 21.17
N LEU A 353 12.58 -18.93 21.00
CA LEU A 353 12.68 -17.76 20.14
C LEU A 353 12.31 -18.12 18.70
N GLU A 354 11.46 -17.31 18.09
CA GLU A 354 10.98 -17.48 16.71
C GLU A 354 11.68 -16.51 15.76
N LYS A 355 12.02 -15.31 16.23
CA LYS A 355 12.64 -14.25 15.44
C LYS A 355 13.82 -13.60 16.15
N LEU A 356 14.95 -13.52 15.45
CA LEU A 356 16.19 -12.93 15.96
C LEU A 356 16.81 -11.98 14.93
N PHE A 357 16.94 -10.71 15.29
CA PHE A 357 17.48 -9.67 14.41
C PHE A 357 18.76 -9.07 14.99
N LEU A 358 19.87 -9.34 14.32
CA LEU A 358 21.25 -8.99 14.68
C LEU A 358 21.94 -8.21 13.56
N SER A 359 21.19 -7.46 12.75
CA SER A 359 21.75 -6.71 11.64
C SER A 359 22.66 -5.59 12.14
N LYS A 360 23.78 -5.32 11.46
CA LYS A 360 24.67 -4.18 11.78
C LYS A 360 25.21 -4.20 13.22
N CYS A 361 25.44 -5.38 13.79
CA CYS A 361 25.98 -5.53 15.15
C CYS A 361 27.52 -5.52 15.23
N GLY A 362 28.21 -5.40 14.08
CA GLY A 362 29.68 -5.44 14.02
C GLY A 362 30.26 -6.85 14.19
N LEU A 363 29.43 -7.88 14.09
CA LEU A 363 29.83 -9.28 14.30
C LEU A 363 30.82 -9.72 13.20
N ARG A 364 31.97 -10.25 13.62
CA ARG A 364 32.93 -10.92 12.73
C ARG A 364 32.72 -12.43 12.64
N ASN A 365 32.25 -13.00 13.74
CA ASN A 365 31.83 -14.39 13.89
C ASN A 365 30.42 -14.41 14.45
N LEU A 366 29.70 -15.53 14.26
CA LEU A 366 28.40 -15.76 14.88
C LEU A 366 28.56 -16.57 16.17
N PRO A 367 27.57 -16.55 17.08
CA PRO A 367 27.54 -17.43 18.24
C PRO A 367 27.43 -18.92 17.83
N ASP A 368 28.04 -19.81 18.61
CA ASP A 368 28.15 -21.24 18.24
C ASP A 368 26.98 -22.11 18.72
N ASN A 369 26.03 -21.53 19.44
CA ASN A 369 24.92 -22.21 20.11
C ASN A 369 23.56 -22.05 19.41
N PHE A 370 23.52 -21.90 18.08
CA PHE A 370 22.26 -21.89 17.33
C PHE A 370 21.44 -23.19 17.49
N ASN A 371 22.06 -24.27 17.98
CA ASN A 371 21.37 -25.50 18.36
C ASN A 371 20.40 -25.35 19.54
N VAL A 372 20.46 -24.25 20.30
CA VAL A 372 19.51 -23.96 21.39
C VAL A 372 18.11 -23.67 20.85
N PHE A 373 17.99 -23.11 19.65
CA PHE A 373 16.70 -22.69 19.13
C PHE A 373 15.90 -23.87 18.56
N GLU A 374 14.76 -24.17 19.21
CA GLU A 374 13.89 -25.25 18.78
C GLU A 374 12.95 -24.84 17.64
N ASN A 375 12.63 -23.54 17.54
CA ASN A 375 11.60 -23.00 16.65
C ASN A 375 12.00 -21.69 15.96
N LEU A 376 13.29 -21.42 15.75
CA LEU A 376 13.70 -20.20 15.04
C LEU A 376 13.20 -20.24 13.57
N LEU A 377 12.39 -19.25 13.20
CA LEU A 377 11.77 -19.11 11.89
C LEU A 377 12.42 -17.99 11.08
N GLU A 378 12.82 -16.89 11.73
CA GLU A 378 13.41 -15.72 11.08
C GLU A 378 14.74 -15.33 11.73
N LEU A 379 15.79 -15.22 10.91
CA LEU A 379 17.11 -14.78 11.34
C LEU A 379 17.65 -13.71 10.40
N ASP A 380 17.96 -12.54 10.95
CA ASP A 380 18.67 -11.48 10.23
C ASP A 380 20.05 -11.25 10.86
N ILE A 381 21.10 -11.51 10.09
CA ILE A 381 22.51 -11.26 10.45
C ILE A 381 23.20 -10.38 9.40
N SER A 382 22.41 -9.64 8.62
CA SER A 382 22.90 -8.76 7.56
C SER A 382 23.78 -7.62 8.07
N HIS A 383 24.51 -6.97 7.17
CA HIS A 383 25.35 -5.80 7.50
C HIS A 383 26.40 -6.06 8.61
N ASN A 384 26.85 -7.30 8.76
CA ASN A 384 27.92 -7.68 9.69
C ASN A 384 29.18 -8.08 8.92
N PRO A 385 30.39 -7.64 9.32
CA PRO A 385 31.63 -7.98 8.61
C PRO A 385 32.07 -9.44 8.89
N LEU A 386 31.26 -10.42 8.46
CA LEU A 386 31.45 -11.84 8.77
C LEU A 386 32.67 -12.41 8.03
N VAL A 387 33.46 -13.24 8.72
CA VAL A 387 34.68 -13.88 8.16
C VAL A 387 34.63 -15.39 8.40
N ASN A 388 34.82 -16.22 7.35
CA ASN A 388 34.96 -17.68 7.45
C ASN A 388 33.86 -18.43 8.25
N VAL A 389 32.65 -17.89 8.28
CA VAL A 389 31.53 -18.51 8.99
C VAL A 389 30.85 -19.51 8.02
N PHE A 390 29.81 -20.23 8.44
CA PHE A 390 28.73 -20.77 7.58
C PHE A 390 28.58 -22.28 7.46
N THR A 391 29.59 -23.12 7.26
CA THR A 391 29.26 -24.54 6.96
C THR A 391 28.75 -25.36 8.16
N ARG A 392 29.15 -25.04 9.40
CA ARG A 392 28.73 -25.80 10.60
C ARG A 392 27.73 -25.09 11.51
N LEU A 393 27.71 -23.77 11.52
CA LEU A 393 27.01 -23.00 12.56
C LEU A 393 25.52 -22.82 12.31
N LEU A 394 25.10 -22.69 11.04
CA LEU A 394 23.68 -22.53 10.67
C LEU A 394 22.98 -23.86 10.40
N ALA A 395 23.74 -24.96 10.28
CA ALA A 395 23.20 -26.29 10.00
C ALA A 395 22.09 -26.76 10.99
N PRO A 396 22.12 -26.42 12.29
CA PRO A 396 21.04 -26.80 13.22
C PRO A 396 19.69 -26.16 12.91
N LEU A 397 19.62 -25.05 12.16
CA LEU A 397 18.42 -24.23 11.96
C LEU A 397 17.51 -24.78 10.84
N GLY A 398 17.08 -26.04 10.96
CA GLY A 398 16.31 -26.73 9.92
C GLY A 398 14.87 -26.20 9.71
N LYS A 399 14.31 -25.46 10.68
CA LYS A 399 12.97 -24.85 10.61
C LYS A 399 12.97 -23.42 10.05
N LEU A 400 14.15 -22.87 9.78
CA LEU A 400 14.27 -21.47 9.38
C LEU A 400 13.56 -21.22 8.04
N GLU A 401 12.67 -20.24 8.01
CA GLU A 401 11.89 -19.86 6.84
C GLU A 401 12.44 -18.59 6.17
N TYR A 402 13.02 -17.68 6.95
CA TYR A 402 13.63 -16.43 6.48
C TYR A 402 15.07 -16.32 7.00
N LEU A 403 16.01 -16.11 6.07
CA LEU A 403 17.40 -15.86 6.38
C LEU A 403 17.94 -14.68 5.59
N ASN A 404 18.37 -13.63 6.30
CA ASN A 404 19.06 -12.50 5.71
C ASN A 404 20.53 -12.47 6.14
N MET A 405 21.43 -12.63 5.17
CA MET A 405 22.88 -12.50 5.33
C MET A 405 23.45 -11.50 4.33
N GLY A 406 22.64 -10.54 3.88
CA GLY A 406 23.04 -9.53 2.91
C GLY A 406 24.06 -8.54 3.47
N TYR A 407 24.88 -7.96 2.59
CA TYR A 407 25.89 -6.94 2.93
C TYR A 407 26.84 -7.36 4.05
N SER A 408 27.18 -8.65 4.14
CA SER A 408 27.98 -9.22 5.23
C SER A 408 29.41 -9.58 4.82
N ASN A 409 29.92 -8.97 3.74
CA ASN A 409 31.28 -9.16 3.21
C ASN A 409 31.58 -10.62 2.82
N LEU A 410 30.57 -11.37 2.39
CA LEU A 410 30.72 -12.78 2.04
C LEU A 410 31.31 -12.92 0.64
N SER A 411 32.46 -13.59 0.54
CA SER A 411 33.08 -13.93 -0.75
C SER A 411 32.89 -15.39 -1.17
N PHE A 412 32.51 -16.26 -0.22
CA PHE A 412 32.35 -17.69 -0.46
C PHE A 412 31.27 -18.27 0.46
N ILE A 413 30.41 -19.12 -0.09
CA ILE A 413 29.42 -19.90 0.65
C ILE A 413 29.56 -21.36 0.21
N GLY A 414 29.85 -22.25 1.17
CA GLY A 414 30.04 -23.66 0.88
C GLY A 414 28.72 -24.38 0.52
N PRO A 415 28.77 -25.46 -0.28
CA PRO A 415 27.57 -26.15 -0.75
C PRO A 415 26.73 -26.79 0.38
N GLU A 416 27.36 -27.09 1.53
CA GLU A 416 26.68 -27.68 2.69
C GLU A 416 26.08 -26.64 3.65
N THR A 417 26.28 -25.34 3.42
CA THR A 417 25.79 -24.29 4.34
C THR A 417 24.28 -24.37 4.54
N PHE A 418 23.53 -24.68 3.48
CA PHE A 418 22.06 -24.71 3.51
C PHE A 418 21.47 -26.12 3.48
N SER A 419 22.29 -27.18 3.68
CA SER A 419 21.86 -28.55 3.45
C SER A 419 20.74 -29.03 4.40
N HIS A 420 20.56 -28.40 5.55
CA HIS A 420 19.50 -28.79 6.50
C HIS A 420 18.27 -27.86 6.44
N MET A 421 18.29 -26.79 5.64
CA MET A 421 17.28 -25.73 5.62
C MET A 421 16.14 -26.03 4.65
N THR A 422 15.44 -27.15 4.83
CA THR A 422 14.39 -27.60 3.91
C THR A 422 13.09 -26.79 3.99
N ALA A 423 12.88 -26.07 5.10
CA ALA A 423 11.75 -25.17 5.33
C ALA A 423 11.97 -23.74 4.82
N MET A 424 13.15 -23.44 4.26
CA MET A 424 13.52 -22.09 3.82
C MET A 424 12.57 -21.57 2.74
N LYS A 425 11.99 -20.39 2.94
CA LYS A 425 11.10 -19.72 2.01
C LYS A 425 11.73 -18.47 1.40
N HIS A 426 12.54 -17.73 2.16
CA HIS A 426 13.14 -16.47 1.71
C HIS A 426 14.60 -16.38 2.13
N LEU A 427 15.48 -16.37 1.13
CA LEU A 427 16.92 -16.24 1.32
C LEU A 427 17.44 -14.94 0.70
N VAL A 428 18.08 -14.11 1.53
CA VAL A 428 18.69 -12.84 1.11
C VAL A 428 20.21 -12.92 1.27
N LEU A 429 20.90 -12.82 0.13
CA LEU A 429 22.36 -12.81 0.01
C LEU A 429 22.89 -11.55 -0.69
N SER A 430 22.01 -10.59 -0.98
CA SER A 430 22.33 -9.35 -1.70
C SER A 430 23.47 -8.55 -1.05
N GLY A 431 24.30 -7.89 -1.85
CA GLY A 431 25.38 -7.00 -1.38
C GLY A 431 26.65 -7.72 -0.91
N ASN A 432 26.78 -9.02 -1.18
CA ASN A 432 27.97 -9.83 -0.88
C ASN A 432 28.85 -10.05 -2.11
N ASP A 433 30.17 -10.08 -1.97
CA ASP A 433 31.11 -10.24 -3.11
C ASP A 433 31.30 -11.72 -3.53
N LEU A 434 30.20 -12.41 -3.85
CA LEU A 434 30.21 -13.86 -4.10
C LEU A 434 30.93 -14.23 -5.40
N LEU A 435 30.85 -13.39 -6.45
CA LEU A 435 31.43 -13.56 -7.80
C LEU A 435 30.93 -14.79 -8.60
N SER A 436 30.75 -15.93 -7.94
CA SER A 436 30.26 -17.21 -8.46
C SER A 436 29.53 -18.01 -7.37
N LEU A 437 28.75 -19.01 -7.77
CA LEU A 437 28.00 -19.87 -6.86
C LEU A 437 28.47 -21.32 -7.00
N GLU A 438 28.59 -22.01 -5.87
CA GLU A 438 28.98 -23.42 -5.80
C GLU A 438 27.90 -24.36 -6.33
N ALA A 439 28.32 -25.55 -6.77
CA ALA A 439 27.40 -26.57 -7.23
C ALA A 439 26.57 -27.14 -6.06
N GLY A 440 25.26 -27.23 -6.25
CA GLY A 440 24.32 -27.76 -5.26
C GLY A 440 23.99 -26.80 -4.12
N LEU A 441 24.48 -25.56 -4.14
CA LEU A 441 24.31 -24.60 -3.04
C LEU A 441 22.85 -24.42 -2.60
N PHE A 442 21.91 -24.38 -3.55
CA PHE A 442 20.47 -24.25 -3.27
C PHE A 442 19.71 -25.57 -3.38
N GLY A 443 20.42 -26.70 -3.44
CA GLY A 443 19.86 -28.04 -3.66
C GLY A 443 18.69 -28.36 -2.72
N ASN A 444 18.93 -28.25 -1.41
CA ASN A 444 17.96 -28.69 -0.39
C ASN A 444 16.85 -27.66 -0.09
N LEU A 445 16.89 -26.47 -0.70
CA LEU A 445 15.94 -25.38 -0.47
C LEU A 445 14.64 -25.60 -1.26
N THR A 446 13.97 -26.74 -1.02
CA THR A 446 12.85 -27.19 -1.87
C THR A 446 11.58 -26.36 -1.74
N GLN A 447 11.38 -25.65 -0.61
CA GLN A 447 10.27 -24.74 -0.35
C GLN A 447 10.60 -23.26 -0.64
N LEU A 448 11.75 -22.99 -1.27
CA LEU A 448 12.21 -21.63 -1.49
C LEU A 448 11.24 -20.88 -2.40
N THR A 449 10.74 -19.75 -1.93
CA THR A 449 9.81 -18.88 -2.66
C THR A 449 10.50 -17.65 -3.24
N THR A 450 11.49 -17.12 -2.52
CA THR A 450 12.20 -15.87 -2.86
C THR A 450 13.69 -16.04 -2.66
N LEU A 451 14.46 -15.70 -3.69
CA LEU A 451 15.92 -15.66 -3.68
C LEU A 451 16.43 -14.28 -4.10
N GLU A 452 17.18 -13.61 -3.21
CA GLU A 452 17.75 -12.28 -3.48
C GLU A 452 19.29 -12.34 -3.51
N LEU A 453 19.86 -11.97 -4.64
CA LEU A 453 21.29 -12.01 -4.96
C LEU A 453 21.71 -10.71 -5.65
N GLU A 454 21.13 -9.58 -5.25
CA GLU A 454 21.40 -8.27 -5.86
C GLU A 454 22.81 -7.79 -5.50
N PHE A 455 23.48 -7.07 -6.40
CA PHE A 455 24.81 -6.49 -6.16
C PHE A 455 25.86 -7.52 -5.65
N CYS A 456 25.81 -8.76 -6.14
CA CYS A 456 26.70 -9.84 -5.71
C CYS A 456 27.99 -10.00 -6.53
N GLY A 457 28.21 -9.11 -7.51
CA GLY A 457 29.33 -9.22 -8.45
C GLY A 457 29.24 -10.41 -9.42
N LEU A 458 28.07 -11.05 -9.53
CA LEU A 458 27.88 -12.23 -10.37
C LEU A 458 28.07 -11.88 -11.85
N LYS A 459 28.96 -12.62 -12.53
CA LYS A 459 29.23 -12.45 -13.97
C LYS A 459 28.33 -13.30 -14.86
N ARG A 460 27.66 -14.30 -14.29
CA ARG A 460 26.78 -15.22 -15.01
C ARG A 460 25.44 -15.27 -14.28
N ALA A 461 24.36 -15.43 -15.03
CA ALA A 461 23.06 -15.74 -14.45
C ALA A 461 23.09 -17.10 -13.72
N LEU A 462 22.04 -17.37 -12.94
CA LEU A 462 21.88 -18.62 -12.21
C LEU A 462 21.89 -19.80 -13.17
N ASN A 463 22.78 -20.77 -12.95
CA ASN A 463 22.92 -21.96 -13.80
C ASN A 463 22.35 -23.21 -13.11
N ALA A 464 22.16 -24.28 -13.88
CA ALA A 464 21.59 -25.53 -13.37
C ALA A 464 22.43 -26.22 -12.28
N ASN A 465 23.74 -25.92 -12.20
CA ASN A 465 24.62 -26.59 -11.23
C ASN A 465 24.38 -26.10 -9.81
N ALA A 466 23.90 -24.87 -9.60
CA ALA A 466 23.58 -24.35 -8.27
C ALA A 466 22.35 -25.04 -7.62
N PHE A 467 21.58 -25.78 -8.41
CA PHE A 467 20.33 -26.45 -8.03
C PHE A 467 20.44 -27.96 -8.23
N PHE A 468 19.47 -28.73 -7.72
CA PHE A 468 19.40 -30.14 -8.06
C PHE A 468 19.01 -30.37 -9.54
N LYS A 469 19.81 -31.20 -10.22
CA LYS A 469 19.74 -31.39 -11.67
C LYS A 469 18.35 -31.84 -12.18
N ASN A 470 17.63 -32.63 -11.38
CA ASN A 470 16.35 -33.24 -11.76
C ASN A 470 15.14 -32.71 -10.96
N LEU A 471 15.28 -31.58 -10.25
CA LEU A 471 14.22 -31.01 -9.43
C LEU A 471 13.72 -29.69 -10.01
N THR A 472 12.41 -29.54 -10.16
CA THR A 472 11.80 -28.22 -10.41
C THR A 472 11.39 -27.63 -9.08
N TYR A 473 11.79 -26.38 -8.81
CA TYR A 473 11.48 -25.72 -7.54
C TYR A 473 10.07 -25.15 -7.65
N MET A 474 9.10 -25.97 -7.23
CA MET A 474 7.68 -25.71 -7.47
C MET A 474 7.16 -24.47 -6.77
N ASP A 475 7.82 -24.02 -5.70
CA ASP A 475 7.42 -22.86 -4.89
C ASP A 475 8.21 -21.59 -5.20
N LEU A 476 9.29 -21.68 -5.99
CA LEU A 476 10.15 -20.54 -6.29
C LEU A 476 9.46 -19.59 -7.27
N ARG A 477 9.03 -18.45 -6.75
CA ARG A 477 8.26 -17.44 -7.48
C ARG A 477 9.08 -16.20 -7.80
N LYS A 478 10.00 -15.80 -6.92
CA LYS A 478 10.68 -14.52 -7.01
C LYS A 478 12.20 -14.67 -7.00
N ILE A 479 12.86 -14.07 -7.97
CA ILE A 479 14.32 -13.99 -8.04
C ILE A 479 14.74 -12.54 -8.30
N LYS A 480 15.65 -12.03 -7.48
CA LYS A 480 16.28 -10.73 -7.71
C LYS A 480 17.77 -10.85 -7.97
N LEU A 481 18.21 -10.35 -9.12
CA LEU A 481 19.60 -10.33 -9.57
C LEU A 481 20.08 -8.92 -9.95
N GLY A 482 19.35 -7.88 -9.54
CA GLY A 482 19.66 -6.50 -9.88
C GLY A 482 21.10 -6.11 -9.49
N GLY A 483 21.73 -5.24 -10.28
CA GLY A 483 23.07 -4.71 -10.01
C GLY A 483 24.23 -5.68 -10.27
N ASN A 484 23.99 -6.89 -10.77
CA ASN A 484 25.05 -7.82 -11.17
C ASN A 484 25.50 -7.59 -12.62
N PRO A 485 26.81 -7.58 -12.93
CA PRO A 485 27.32 -7.39 -14.29
C PRO A 485 27.18 -8.69 -15.13
N LEU A 486 25.95 -9.10 -15.40
CA LEU A 486 25.64 -10.38 -16.02
C LEU A 486 26.06 -10.41 -17.49
N PHE A 487 26.77 -11.48 -17.87
CA PHE A 487 26.97 -11.84 -19.27
C PHE A 487 25.72 -12.52 -19.81
N ILE A 488 25.15 -11.95 -20.88
CA ILE A 488 23.98 -12.50 -21.57
C ILE A 488 24.45 -13.37 -22.74
N PRO A 489 24.00 -14.64 -22.84
CA PRO A 489 24.36 -15.50 -23.96
C PRO A 489 23.72 -14.99 -25.28
N PRO A 490 24.42 -15.13 -26.42
CA PRO A 490 23.91 -14.66 -27.71
C PRO A 490 22.69 -15.48 -28.22
N SER A 491 22.50 -16.69 -27.71
CA SER A 491 21.38 -17.56 -28.08
C SER A 491 20.99 -18.48 -26.92
N GLY A 492 19.71 -18.84 -26.85
CA GLY A 492 19.18 -19.80 -25.87
C GLY A 492 18.77 -19.17 -24.54
N PRO A 493 18.24 -19.98 -23.62
CA PRO A 493 17.65 -19.49 -22.37
C PRO A 493 18.71 -18.99 -21.39
N LEU A 494 18.39 -17.88 -20.71
CA LEU A 494 19.23 -17.27 -19.68
C LEU A 494 19.23 -18.08 -18.38
N PHE A 495 18.09 -18.71 -18.06
CA PHE A 495 17.89 -19.49 -16.84
C PHE A 495 17.59 -20.97 -17.14
N PRO A 496 17.92 -21.87 -16.21
CA PRO A 496 17.70 -23.30 -16.37
C PRO A 496 16.24 -23.68 -16.06
N LYS A 497 15.83 -24.89 -16.49
CA LYS A 497 14.44 -25.39 -16.35
C LYS A 497 13.98 -25.52 -14.89
N GLN A 498 14.91 -25.67 -13.97
CA GLN A 498 14.68 -25.71 -12.52
C GLN A 498 13.90 -24.49 -12.02
N LEU A 499 14.05 -23.34 -12.70
CA LEU A 499 13.45 -22.06 -12.32
C LEU A 499 12.15 -21.75 -13.08
N SER A 500 11.53 -22.75 -13.72
CA SER A 500 10.38 -22.54 -14.61
C SER A 500 9.11 -21.98 -13.95
N GLN A 501 9.05 -22.00 -12.62
CA GLN A 501 7.92 -21.45 -11.85
C GLN A 501 8.12 -19.99 -11.42
N VAL A 502 9.23 -19.35 -11.79
CA VAL A 502 9.50 -17.95 -11.48
C VAL A 502 8.51 -17.04 -12.21
N VAL A 503 7.86 -16.17 -11.46
CA VAL A 503 6.87 -15.19 -11.93
C VAL A 503 7.34 -13.75 -11.77
N VAL A 504 8.15 -13.46 -10.73
CA VAL A 504 8.75 -12.14 -10.48
C VAL A 504 10.27 -12.22 -10.68
N LEU A 505 10.79 -11.41 -11.60
CA LEU A 505 12.20 -11.39 -11.94
C LEU A 505 12.77 -9.96 -11.98
N ASP A 506 13.81 -9.73 -11.19
CA ASP A 506 14.58 -8.48 -11.23
C ASP A 506 15.94 -8.68 -11.90
N LEU A 507 16.14 -7.98 -13.02
CA LEU A 507 17.36 -7.88 -13.82
C LEU A 507 17.77 -6.41 -14.03
N SER A 508 17.38 -5.52 -13.11
CA SER A 508 17.70 -4.10 -13.19
C SER A 508 19.19 -3.84 -13.00
N ASN A 509 19.73 -2.81 -13.65
CA ASN A 509 21.14 -2.40 -13.52
C ASN A 509 22.15 -3.53 -13.78
N CYS A 510 21.81 -4.49 -14.65
CA CYS A 510 22.65 -5.65 -14.94
C CYS A 510 23.63 -5.44 -16.11
N ASN A 511 23.75 -4.21 -16.61
CA ASN A 511 24.54 -3.85 -17.80
C ASN A 511 24.08 -4.59 -19.09
N ILE A 512 22.81 -4.97 -19.16
CA ILE A 512 22.22 -5.69 -20.29
C ILE A 512 22.06 -4.74 -21.48
N SER A 513 22.66 -5.09 -22.62
CA SER A 513 22.56 -4.27 -23.84
C SER A 513 21.56 -4.85 -24.85
N GLU A 514 21.44 -6.17 -24.89
CA GLU A 514 20.51 -6.92 -25.73
C GLU A 514 20.05 -8.18 -25.00
N LEU A 515 18.84 -8.66 -25.34
CA LEU A 515 18.30 -9.94 -24.89
C LEU A 515 17.85 -10.71 -26.13
N ASN A 516 18.32 -11.95 -26.27
CA ASN A 516 17.92 -12.79 -27.38
C ASN A 516 16.44 -13.23 -27.25
N PRO A 517 15.72 -13.58 -28.34
CA PRO A 517 14.30 -13.92 -28.29
C PRO A 517 13.95 -15.11 -27.39
N ASP A 518 14.87 -16.07 -27.24
CA ASP A 518 14.71 -17.27 -26.43
C ASP A 518 15.18 -17.08 -24.97
N ALA A 519 15.58 -15.87 -24.56
CA ALA A 519 16.22 -15.62 -23.25
C ALA A 519 15.36 -16.11 -22.07
N PHE A 520 14.03 -16.04 -22.18
CA PHE A 520 13.09 -16.48 -21.15
C PHE A 520 12.30 -17.75 -21.51
N LYS A 521 12.78 -18.55 -22.47
CA LYS A 521 12.10 -19.78 -22.92
C LYS A 521 11.81 -20.80 -21.82
N ASN A 522 12.60 -20.79 -20.74
CA ASN A 522 12.35 -21.67 -19.60
C ASN A 522 11.46 -21.02 -18.52
N ASN A 523 11.09 -19.74 -18.65
CA ASN A 523 10.40 -18.93 -17.65
C ASN A 523 9.25 -18.12 -18.30
N GLU A 524 8.44 -18.75 -19.15
CA GLU A 524 7.35 -18.09 -19.90
C GLU A 524 6.18 -17.62 -19.00
N ASN A 525 6.18 -18.01 -17.73
CA ASN A 525 5.18 -17.66 -16.73
C ASN A 525 5.48 -16.33 -16.01
N ILE A 526 6.51 -15.58 -16.40
CA ILE A 526 6.84 -14.28 -15.80
C ILE A 526 5.64 -13.33 -15.92
N THR A 527 5.20 -12.80 -14.77
CA THR A 527 4.18 -11.75 -14.63
C THR A 527 4.83 -10.40 -14.40
N ASP A 528 5.95 -10.35 -13.68
CA ASP A 528 6.62 -9.12 -13.27
C ASP A 528 8.09 -9.15 -13.69
N LEU A 529 8.47 -8.26 -14.60
CA LEU A 529 9.83 -8.18 -15.13
C LEU A 529 10.42 -6.78 -14.92
N ASN A 530 11.47 -6.69 -14.09
CA ASN A 530 12.22 -5.46 -13.92
C ASN A 530 13.52 -5.48 -14.72
N LEU A 531 13.62 -4.60 -15.71
CA LEU A 531 14.78 -4.39 -16.57
C LEU A 531 15.28 -2.93 -16.51
N ALA A 532 14.92 -2.20 -15.45
CA ALA A 532 15.28 -0.79 -15.32
C ALA A 532 16.80 -0.57 -15.25
N GLY A 533 17.28 0.57 -15.72
CA GLY A 533 18.71 0.94 -15.57
C GLY A 533 19.67 0.09 -16.41
N ASN A 534 19.20 -0.52 -17.50
CA ASN A 534 20.02 -1.26 -18.45
C ASN A 534 20.36 -0.40 -19.68
N LYS A 535 20.90 -1.02 -20.74
CA LYS A 535 21.33 -0.36 -21.98
C LYS A 535 20.50 -0.79 -23.20
N LEU A 536 19.26 -1.25 -22.97
CA LEU A 536 18.37 -1.72 -24.03
C LEU A 536 18.02 -0.59 -24.99
N LYS A 537 17.94 -0.91 -26.28
CA LYS A 537 17.60 0.01 -27.37
C LYS A 537 16.30 -0.41 -28.07
N SER A 538 15.71 0.53 -28.81
CA SER A 538 14.50 0.27 -29.60
C SER A 538 14.77 -0.50 -30.90
N GLU A 539 16.03 -0.52 -31.34
CA GLU A 539 16.49 -1.14 -32.59
C GLU A 539 17.01 -2.58 -32.34
N ASP A 540 17.29 -3.32 -33.41
CA ASP A 540 17.97 -4.62 -33.40
C ASP A 540 17.24 -5.79 -32.70
N GLY A 541 15.92 -5.68 -32.49
CA GLY A 541 15.14 -6.76 -31.89
C GLY A 541 15.44 -6.99 -30.40
N SER A 542 16.03 -6.01 -29.71
CA SER A 542 16.40 -6.08 -28.28
C SER A 542 15.21 -6.38 -27.34
N LEU A 543 13.98 -6.19 -27.80
CA LEU A 543 12.73 -6.44 -27.08
C LEU A 543 11.94 -7.65 -27.62
N ALA A 544 12.50 -8.43 -28.55
CA ALA A 544 11.81 -9.56 -29.18
C ALA A 544 11.45 -10.69 -28.20
N PHE A 545 12.14 -10.76 -27.05
CA PHE A 545 11.81 -11.70 -25.97
C PHE A 545 10.39 -11.50 -25.39
N LEU A 546 9.75 -10.34 -25.62
CA LEU A 546 8.38 -10.08 -25.17
C LEU A 546 7.35 -10.97 -25.86
N GLU A 547 7.66 -11.47 -27.06
CA GLU A 547 6.74 -12.28 -27.87
C GLU A 547 6.34 -13.59 -27.19
N ILE A 548 7.18 -14.14 -26.32
CA ILE A 548 6.96 -15.40 -25.60
C ILE A 548 6.35 -15.22 -24.21
N LEU A 549 6.27 -13.99 -23.68
CA LEU A 549 5.84 -13.71 -22.30
C LEU A 549 4.32 -13.43 -22.19
N ASN A 550 3.50 -14.42 -22.50
CA ASN A 550 2.03 -14.25 -22.59
C ASN A 550 1.34 -13.92 -21.24
N HIS A 551 2.01 -14.15 -20.12
CA HIS A 551 1.50 -13.91 -18.77
C HIS A 551 1.94 -12.57 -18.17
N LEU A 552 2.72 -11.77 -18.90
CA LEU A 552 3.29 -10.52 -18.40
C LEU A 552 2.20 -9.52 -17.99
N GLU A 553 2.24 -9.08 -16.74
CA GLU A 553 1.33 -8.11 -16.13
C GLU A 553 2.02 -6.77 -15.90
N ASN A 554 3.28 -6.80 -15.46
CA ASN A 554 4.06 -5.63 -15.10
C ASN A 554 5.45 -5.70 -15.74
N ILE A 555 5.86 -4.65 -16.45
CA ILE A 555 7.22 -4.52 -16.96
C ILE A 555 7.81 -3.14 -16.70
N ASN A 556 9.03 -3.13 -16.16
CA ASN A 556 9.79 -1.92 -15.93
C ASN A 556 10.99 -1.82 -16.87
N LEU A 557 10.91 -0.92 -17.84
CA LEU A 557 11.96 -0.58 -18.81
C LEU A 557 12.52 0.83 -18.57
N SER A 558 12.28 1.42 -17.39
CA SER A 558 12.75 2.77 -17.08
C SER A 558 14.28 2.88 -17.15
N ASN A 559 14.77 4.09 -17.42
CA ASN A 559 16.21 4.40 -17.47
C ASN A 559 17.02 3.47 -18.39
N ASN A 560 16.50 3.17 -19.58
CA ASN A 560 17.22 2.48 -20.66
C ASN A 560 17.59 3.47 -21.77
N ASN A 561 18.03 2.96 -22.93
CA ASN A 561 18.37 3.76 -24.09
C ASN A 561 17.30 3.65 -25.21
N LEU A 562 16.02 3.56 -24.84
CA LEU A 562 14.90 3.50 -25.78
C LEU A 562 14.64 4.89 -26.39
N THR A 563 14.67 4.97 -27.71
CA THR A 563 14.42 6.22 -28.47
C THR A 563 13.00 6.27 -29.05
N THR A 564 12.37 5.12 -29.24
CA THR A 564 10.96 4.96 -29.67
C THR A 564 10.37 3.67 -29.06
N ILE A 565 9.05 3.48 -29.15
CA ILE A 565 8.42 2.23 -28.73
C ILE A 565 7.14 1.94 -29.52
N ASP A 566 7.08 0.74 -30.12
CA ASP A 566 5.94 0.33 -30.94
C ASP A 566 4.94 -0.49 -30.10
N PRO A 567 3.64 -0.14 -30.05
CA PRO A 567 2.63 -0.93 -29.34
C PRO A 567 2.45 -2.35 -29.88
N GLN A 568 2.89 -2.66 -31.12
CA GLN A 568 2.86 -4.02 -31.66
C GLN A 568 3.70 -5.02 -30.85
N LEU A 569 4.73 -4.54 -30.15
CA LEU A 569 5.56 -5.38 -29.27
C LEU A 569 4.75 -6.06 -28.15
N PHE A 570 3.63 -5.45 -27.76
CA PHE A 570 2.81 -5.90 -26.63
C PHE A 570 1.56 -6.68 -27.04
N VAL A 571 1.40 -7.02 -28.31
CA VAL A 571 0.22 -7.75 -28.84
C VAL A 571 0.06 -9.11 -28.17
N ASN A 572 1.17 -9.78 -27.85
CA ASN A 572 1.16 -11.08 -27.18
C ASN A 572 1.08 -10.98 -25.64
N ASN A 573 1.00 -9.78 -25.07
CA ASN A 573 0.93 -9.56 -23.61
C ASN A 573 -0.44 -8.98 -23.19
N PRO A 574 -1.56 -9.72 -23.36
CA PRO A 574 -2.90 -9.19 -23.13
C PRO A 574 -3.15 -8.77 -21.67
N LYS A 575 -2.44 -9.38 -20.73
CA LYS A 575 -2.53 -9.11 -19.28
C LYS A 575 -1.69 -7.91 -18.81
N LEU A 576 -0.97 -7.23 -19.71
CA LEU A 576 -0.08 -6.14 -19.31
C LEU A 576 -0.89 -4.94 -18.78
N HIS A 577 -0.82 -4.67 -17.48
CA HIS A 577 -1.52 -3.56 -16.81
C HIS A 577 -0.55 -2.51 -16.24
N GLN A 578 0.76 -2.75 -16.23
CA GLN A 578 1.75 -1.74 -15.85
C GLN A 578 2.99 -1.78 -16.76
N LEU A 579 3.29 -0.66 -17.41
CA LEU A 579 4.41 -0.44 -18.31
C LEU A 579 5.14 0.84 -17.90
N ASN A 580 6.33 0.69 -17.30
CA ASN A 580 7.16 1.82 -16.90
C ASN A 580 8.26 2.11 -17.92
N LEU A 581 8.21 3.31 -18.51
CA LEU A 581 9.13 3.77 -19.57
C LEU A 581 9.91 5.03 -19.17
N ILE A 582 9.77 5.49 -17.93
CA ILE A 582 10.33 6.77 -17.47
C ILE A 582 11.86 6.80 -17.63
N GLY A 583 12.44 7.95 -17.95
CA GLY A 583 13.90 8.12 -18.01
C GLY A 583 14.59 7.61 -19.28
N ASN A 584 13.83 7.20 -20.30
CA ASN A 584 14.37 6.87 -21.62
C ASN A 584 14.49 8.10 -22.54
N PRO A 585 15.48 8.14 -23.47
CA PRO A 585 15.70 9.26 -24.40
C PRO A 585 14.75 9.25 -25.61
N PHE A 586 13.43 9.27 -25.36
CA PHE A 586 12.43 9.21 -26.42
C PHE A 586 12.49 10.40 -27.39
N THR A 587 12.41 10.12 -28.69
CA THR A 587 12.21 11.11 -29.74
C THR A 587 10.71 11.31 -29.96
N CYS A 588 10.25 12.57 -30.05
CA CYS A 588 8.83 12.87 -30.31
C CYS A 588 8.46 12.44 -31.74
N ASP A 589 7.84 11.26 -31.87
CA ASP A 589 7.41 10.64 -33.13
C ASP A 589 5.95 10.18 -33.05
N CYS A 590 5.38 9.66 -34.15
CA CYS A 590 4.00 9.17 -34.09
C CYS A 590 3.86 7.86 -33.30
N LYS A 591 4.93 7.12 -33.03
CA LYS A 591 4.88 5.89 -32.22
C LYS A 591 4.52 6.16 -30.76
N ILE A 592 4.98 7.28 -30.20
CA ILE A 592 4.52 7.74 -28.88
C ILE A 592 3.01 8.02 -28.88
N ALA A 593 2.49 8.61 -29.96
CA ALA A 593 1.05 8.86 -30.09
C ALA A 593 0.26 7.55 -30.23
N GLU A 594 0.78 6.59 -31.00
CA GLU A 594 0.22 5.25 -31.13
C GLU A 594 0.21 4.50 -29.79
N MET A 595 1.29 4.60 -29.00
CA MET A 595 1.39 3.99 -27.67
C MET A 595 0.38 4.60 -26.68
N TRP A 596 0.20 5.92 -26.72
CA TRP A 596 -0.80 6.60 -25.91
C TRP A 596 -2.22 6.15 -26.24
N ASP A 597 -2.54 6.05 -27.53
CA ASP A 597 -3.84 5.56 -28.00
C ASP A 597 -4.04 4.09 -27.66
N TRP A 598 -2.99 3.27 -27.75
CA TRP A 598 -3.04 1.87 -27.31
C TRP A 598 -3.43 1.76 -25.83
N ALA A 599 -2.81 2.53 -24.94
CA ALA A 599 -3.18 2.52 -23.52
C ALA A 599 -4.63 2.98 -23.29
N ASN A 600 -5.04 4.07 -23.94
CA ASN A 600 -6.37 4.65 -23.72
C ASN A 600 -7.51 3.86 -24.39
N MET A 601 -7.30 3.36 -25.61
CA MET A 601 -8.35 2.77 -26.44
C MET A 601 -8.31 1.24 -26.48
N ILE A 602 -7.13 0.62 -26.38
CA ILE A 602 -7.00 -0.85 -26.42
C ILE A 602 -7.00 -1.43 -25.02
N LYS A 603 -6.23 -0.85 -24.08
CA LYS A 603 -6.24 -1.28 -22.68
C LYS A 603 -7.41 -0.69 -21.89
N GLY A 604 -7.99 0.43 -22.33
CA GLY A 604 -9.08 1.13 -21.64
C GLY A 604 -8.63 1.84 -20.36
N ASP A 605 -7.32 1.89 -20.10
CA ASP A 605 -6.76 2.49 -18.90
C ASP A 605 -5.39 3.13 -19.21
N LEU A 606 -5.31 4.44 -19.03
CA LEU A 606 -4.08 5.20 -19.21
C LEU A 606 -3.06 4.94 -18.07
N ASN A 607 -3.49 4.44 -16.91
CA ASN A 607 -2.59 4.08 -15.80
C ASN A 607 -1.64 2.94 -16.15
N VAL A 608 -1.94 2.18 -17.22
CA VAL A 608 -1.00 1.20 -17.79
C VAL A 608 0.34 1.85 -18.13
N LEU A 609 0.37 3.11 -18.55
CA LEU A 609 1.60 3.85 -18.73
C LEU A 609 1.97 4.58 -17.43
N VAL A 610 2.97 4.06 -16.71
CA VAL A 610 3.40 4.63 -15.43
C VAL A 610 3.85 6.08 -15.63
N GLY A 611 3.27 7.00 -14.85
CA GLY A 611 3.54 8.44 -14.93
C GLY A 611 2.77 9.20 -16.02
N ALA A 612 1.76 8.57 -16.64
CA ALA A 612 0.85 9.24 -17.58
C ALA A 612 -0.24 10.09 -16.87
N LYS A 613 -0.73 9.63 -15.70
CA LYS A 613 -1.65 10.33 -14.78
C LYS A 613 -0.96 10.62 -13.42
N SER A 614 -1.56 11.47 -12.58
CA SER A 614 -1.17 11.60 -11.17
C SER A 614 -1.84 10.47 -10.37
N ALA A 615 -1.12 9.81 -9.45
CA ALA A 615 -1.64 8.66 -8.70
C ALA A 615 -2.51 9.09 -7.50
N GLU A 616 -3.56 8.32 -7.18
CA GLU A 616 -4.46 8.52 -6.01
C GLU A 616 -3.77 8.32 -4.65
N ARG A 617 -2.76 7.43 -4.54
CA ARG A 617 -2.07 7.19 -3.25
C ARG A 617 -1.08 8.30 -2.86
N ASP A 618 -0.85 9.26 -3.74
CA ASP A 618 -0.03 10.45 -3.49
C ASP A 618 -0.84 11.62 -2.88
N ILE A 619 -2.12 11.40 -2.54
CA ILE A 619 -2.99 12.39 -1.88
C ILE A 619 -2.56 12.63 -0.42
N ILE A 620 -1.81 11.69 0.19
CA ILE A 620 -1.48 11.67 1.63
C ILE A 620 -0.13 12.36 1.95
N VAL A 621 0.67 12.79 0.96
CA VAL A 621 2.02 13.37 1.23
C VAL A 621 2.13 14.83 0.80
N LYS A 622 2.26 15.71 1.81
CA LYS A 622 2.50 17.16 1.70
C LYS A 622 3.66 17.51 0.73
N GLY A 623 3.44 18.50 -0.14
CA GLY A 623 4.48 19.46 -0.53
C GLY A 623 5.27 19.29 -1.83
N ASN A 624 5.15 18.21 -2.61
CA ASN A 624 5.88 18.09 -3.88
C ASN A 624 5.02 18.46 -5.11
N LYS A 625 5.42 19.53 -5.83
CA LYS A 625 4.84 19.88 -7.14
C LYS A 625 4.98 18.68 -8.10
N LYS A 626 3.83 18.07 -8.42
CA LYS A 626 3.64 16.86 -9.23
C LYS A 626 4.40 16.92 -10.57
N LYS A 627 5.43 16.07 -10.78
CA LYS A 627 6.10 15.94 -12.09
C LYS A 627 5.43 14.83 -12.90
N LYS A 628 4.84 15.19 -14.05
CA LYS A 628 4.52 14.21 -15.11
C LYS A 628 5.87 13.70 -15.64
N ASN A 629 6.11 12.40 -15.63
CA ASN A 629 7.48 11.88 -15.80
C ASN A 629 7.81 11.40 -17.22
N LEU A 630 6.81 11.14 -18.07
CA LEU A 630 7.02 10.73 -19.47
C LEU A 630 7.25 11.93 -20.41
N HIS A 631 8.44 12.00 -20.99
CA HIS A 631 8.88 13.08 -21.87
C HIS A 631 9.44 12.55 -23.19
N CYS A 632 9.39 13.38 -24.23
CA CYS A 632 10.07 13.17 -25.51
C CYS A 632 10.80 14.45 -25.95
N ARG A 633 11.77 14.29 -26.85
CA ARG A 633 12.54 15.39 -27.47
C ARG A 633 12.36 15.40 -28.98
N TYR A 634 12.25 16.57 -29.59
CA TYR A 634 12.31 16.65 -31.06
C TYR A 634 13.76 16.47 -31.54
N SER A 635 13.96 15.60 -32.54
CA SER A 635 15.28 15.35 -33.15
C SER A 635 15.80 16.54 -33.98
N GLU A 636 14.91 17.40 -34.46
CA GLU A 636 15.21 18.63 -35.20
C GLU A 636 14.36 19.78 -34.65
N ILE A 637 14.94 20.97 -34.48
CA ILE A 637 14.17 22.20 -34.17
C ILE A 637 13.39 22.59 -35.42
N ARG A 638 12.21 21.99 -35.60
CA ARG A 638 11.27 22.41 -36.64
C ARG A 638 10.38 23.50 -36.05
N ASN A 639 10.34 24.65 -36.72
CA ASN A 639 9.24 25.61 -36.56
C ASN A 639 7.97 24.97 -37.10
N ILE A 640 7.31 24.12 -36.30
CA ILE A 640 6.04 23.49 -36.66
C ILE A 640 4.93 24.49 -36.30
N THR A 641 4.34 25.11 -37.31
CA THR A 641 3.05 25.77 -37.19
C THR A 641 1.96 24.70 -37.14
N ILE A 642 1.30 24.55 -35.99
CA ILE A 642 0.11 23.71 -35.85
C ILE A 642 -1.01 24.35 -36.68
N THR A 643 -1.39 23.75 -37.80
CA THR A 643 -2.59 24.12 -38.55
C THR A 643 -3.83 23.89 -37.67
N ALA A 644 -4.60 24.96 -37.43
CA ALA A 644 -5.93 24.87 -36.84
C ALA A 644 -6.84 23.96 -37.71
N ASN A 645 -7.80 23.27 -37.08
CA ASN A 645 -8.81 22.40 -37.72
C ASN A 645 -8.37 21.02 -38.24
N LYS A 646 -7.35 20.36 -37.67
CA LYS A 646 -7.29 18.89 -37.73
C LYS A 646 -8.18 18.30 -36.63
N SER A 647 -9.42 17.94 -36.98
CA SER A 647 -10.29 17.13 -36.12
C SER A 647 -9.82 15.68 -36.18
N VAL A 648 -9.17 15.23 -35.11
CA VAL A 648 -8.91 13.80 -34.90
C VAL A 648 -10.05 13.25 -34.06
N PRO A 649 -10.84 12.27 -34.52
CA PRO A 649 -11.91 11.65 -33.71
C PRO A 649 -11.36 11.20 -32.35
N GLY A 650 -12.00 11.64 -31.26
CA GLY A 650 -11.55 11.33 -29.88
C GLY A 650 -10.53 12.30 -29.27
N ARG A 651 -10.04 13.30 -30.01
CA ARG A 651 -9.14 14.37 -29.48
C ARG A 651 -9.78 15.74 -29.66
N ARG A 652 -9.80 16.57 -28.60
CA ARG A 652 -10.35 17.94 -28.68
C ARG A 652 -9.53 18.79 -29.66
N PRO A 653 -10.14 19.48 -30.65
CA PRO A 653 -9.42 20.34 -31.58
C PRO A 653 -8.84 21.58 -30.88
N PHE A 654 -7.69 22.08 -31.35
CA PHE A 654 -7.12 23.33 -30.86
C PHE A 654 -7.94 24.53 -31.31
N THR A 655 -8.23 25.43 -30.38
CA THR A 655 -8.94 26.68 -30.64
C THR A 655 -8.03 27.86 -30.96
N LYS A 656 -6.68 27.77 -30.80
CA LYS A 656 -5.72 28.85 -31.12
C LYS A 656 -4.31 28.34 -31.53
N PRO A 657 -3.61 28.96 -32.50
CA PRO A 657 -2.23 28.64 -32.86
C PRO A 657 -1.22 29.03 -31.76
N ARG A 658 -0.15 28.23 -31.58
CA ARG A 658 0.95 28.47 -30.62
C ARG A 658 2.31 28.06 -31.19
N GLU A 659 3.35 28.85 -30.94
CA GLU A 659 4.74 28.49 -31.24
C GLU A 659 5.31 27.51 -30.21
N ILE A 660 6.06 26.51 -30.68
CA ILE A 660 6.65 25.45 -29.84
C ILE A 660 8.07 25.88 -29.43
N SER A 661 8.23 26.54 -28.28
CA SER A 661 9.54 27.09 -27.85
C SER A 661 10.43 26.18 -27.00
N TYR A 662 10.12 24.88 -26.83
CA TYR A 662 10.94 23.99 -25.98
C TYR A 662 11.22 22.63 -26.63
N ALA A 663 12.47 22.17 -26.50
CA ALA A 663 12.94 20.88 -27.01
C ALA A 663 12.31 19.66 -26.31
N ASN A 664 11.93 19.77 -25.03
CA ASN A 664 11.29 18.69 -24.26
C ASN A 664 9.76 18.89 -24.20
N ARG A 665 9.01 17.82 -24.44
CA ARG A 665 7.54 17.77 -24.32
C ARG A 665 7.11 16.57 -23.48
N THR A 666 6.12 16.76 -22.61
CA THR A 666 5.46 15.60 -21.97
C THR A 666 4.66 14.84 -23.01
N TRP A 667 4.53 13.52 -22.88
CA TRP A 667 3.75 12.70 -23.82
C TRP A 667 2.30 13.20 -23.94
N ALA A 668 1.63 13.47 -22.82
CA ALA A 668 0.27 14.01 -22.81
C ALA A 668 0.13 15.34 -23.59
N LYS A 669 1.16 16.19 -23.57
CA LYS A 669 1.17 17.46 -24.31
C LYS A 669 1.45 17.20 -25.80
N TYR A 670 2.47 16.40 -26.09
CA TYR A 670 2.83 16.02 -27.45
C TYR A 670 1.66 15.35 -28.17
N VAL A 671 0.99 14.36 -27.57
CA VAL A 671 -0.14 13.63 -28.18
C VAL A 671 -1.27 14.57 -28.56
N ARG A 672 -1.60 15.53 -27.68
CA ARG A 672 -2.60 16.57 -27.98
C ARG A 672 -2.17 17.47 -29.14
N GLU A 673 -0.90 17.90 -29.16
CA GLU A 673 -0.30 18.78 -30.17
C GLU A 673 0.01 18.07 -31.51
N SER A 674 0.12 16.74 -31.48
CA SER A 674 0.54 15.94 -32.63
C SER A 674 -0.57 15.86 -33.68
N GLY A 675 -0.17 16.00 -34.95
CA GLY A 675 -1.05 15.71 -36.09
C GLY A 675 -1.10 14.23 -36.47
N CYS A 676 -0.67 13.33 -35.57
CA CYS A 676 -0.65 11.89 -35.79
C CYS A 676 -2.08 11.33 -35.80
N GLU A 677 -2.37 10.48 -36.77
CA GLU A 677 -3.67 9.82 -36.87
C GLU A 677 -3.85 8.80 -35.74
N PRO A 678 -5.05 8.69 -35.14
CA PRO A 678 -5.30 7.77 -34.06
C PRO A 678 -5.32 6.34 -34.60
N VAL A 679 -4.92 5.38 -33.77
CA VAL A 679 -4.80 3.98 -34.19
C VAL A 679 -6.17 3.33 -34.33
N VAL A 680 -6.84 3.56 -35.46
CA VAL A 680 -8.01 2.77 -35.88
C VAL A 680 -7.58 1.38 -36.41
N LYS A 681 -6.28 1.18 -36.65
CA LYS A 681 -5.74 -0.02 -37.33
C LYS A 681 -5.54 -1.26 -36.43
N ILE A 682 -5.63 -1.16 -35.10
CA ILE A 682 -5.51 -2.32 -34.19
C ILE A 682 -6.88 -2.98 -33.90
N LEU A 683 -7.99 -2.36 -34.33
CA LEU A 683 -9.33 -2.96 -34.26
C LEU A 683 -9.52 -4.02 -35.36
N ARG A 684 -8.91 -5.19 -35.20
CA ARG A 684 -9.44 -6.45 -35.76
C ARG A 684 -9.20 -7.63 -34.82
N PRO A 685 -10.23 -8.13 -34.12
CA PRO A 685 -10.27 -9.52 -33.63
C PRO A 685 -10.48 -10.49 -34.79
N VAL A 686 -9.59 -10.46 -35.80
CA VAL A 686 -9.60 -11.38 -36.96
C VAL A 686 -8.36 -12.28 -36.98
N ALA A 687 -7.32 -11.97 -36.19
CA ALA A 687 -6.13 -12.82 -36.09
C ALA A 687 -6.33 -14.08 -35.22
N LEU A 688 -7.25 -14.07 -34.26
CA LEU A 688 -7.59 -15.25 -33.43
C LEU A 688 -8.63 -16.19 -34.08
N VAL A 689 -9.37 -15.72 -35.09
CA VAL A 689 -10.37 -16.52 -35.80
C VAL A 689 -9.76 -17.22 -37.03
N ARG A 690 -8.74 -16.62 -37.67
CA ARG A 690 -8.12 -17.19 -38.87
C ARG A 690 -7.40 -18.51 -38.63
N ASN A 691 -6.83 -18.73 -37.44
CA ASN A 691 -6.21 -20.00 -37.07
C ASN A 691 -7.20 -21.09 -36.60
N LYS A 692 -8.50 -20.77 -36.49
CA LYS A 692 -9.57 -21.75 -36.23
C LYS A 692 -10.45 -22.08 -37.45
N PHE A 693 -10.31 -21.31 -38.53
CA PHE A 693 -11.10 -21.43 -39.75
C PHE A 693 -10.25 -21.57 -41.04
N GLY A 694 -8.99 -21.98 -40.89
CA GLY A 694 -8.20 -22.50 -42.00
C GLY A 694 -8.37 -24.01 -42.06
N GLU A 695 -8.97 -24.49 -43.15
CA GLU A 695 -9.15 -25.91 -43.53
C GLU A 695 -10.35 -26.65 -42.91
N ARG A 696 -11.53 -26.51 -43.53
CA ARG A 696 -12.20 -27.60 -44.28
C ARG A 696 -13.59 -27.18 -44.76
N ASN A 697 -13.83 -27.42 -46.04
CA ASN A 697 -15.15 -27.44 -46.67
C ASN A 697 -16.06 -28.44 -45.94
N GLU A 698 -17.29 -28.05 -45.63
CA GLU A 698 -18.56 -28.70 -46.03
C GLU A 698 -19.73 -28.27 -45.14
N TYR A 699 -20.90 -28.13 -45.77
CA TYR A 699 -22.22 -27.88 -45.20
C TYR A 699 -22.52 -28.85 -44.06
N TYR A 700 -22.80 -28.40 -42.82
CA TYR A 700 -23.83 -28.91 -41.90
C TYR A 700 -23.94 -28.01 -40.65
N PHE A 701 -25.15 -27.49 -40.36
CA PHE A 701 -25.45 -26.78 -39.11
C PHE A 701 -25.40 -27.77 -37.93
N SER A 702 -24.58 -27.51 -36.89
CA SER A 702 -24.45 -28.41 -35.76
C SER A 702 -25.60 -28.28 -34.75
N MET A 703 -26.02 -29.41 -34.18
CA MET A 703 -27.06 -29.55 -33.14
C MET A 703 -26.83 -28.62 -31.93
N SER A 704 -25.58 -28.25 -31.65
CA SER A 704 -25.20 -27.33 -30.58
C SER A 704 -25.69 -25.88 -30.80
N ALA A 705 -25.79 -25.42 -32.05
CA ALA A 705 -26.34 -24.10 -32.37
C ALA A 705 -27.86 -24.05 -32.14
N LEU A 706 -28.56 -25.16 -32.43
CA LEU A 706 -30.00 -25.30 -32.18
C LEU A 706 -30.34 -25.37 -30.69
N ILE A 707 -29.50 -26.03 -29.89
CA ILE A 707 -29.67 -26.12 -28.43
C ILE A 707 -29.50 -24.74 -27.77
N LEU A 708 -28.51 -23.94 -28.21
CA LEU A 708 -28.30 -22.57 -27.73
C LEU A 708 -29.47 -21.65 -28.06
N CYS A 709 -30.04 -21.76 -29.27
CA CYS A 709 -31.25 -21.00 -29.62
C CYS A 709 -32.47 -21.44 -28.81
N ALA A 710 -32.63 -22.73 -28.51
CA ALA A 710 -33.74 -23.23 -27.69
C ALA A 710 -33.64 -22.76 -26.22
N ILE A 711 -32.43 -22.73 -25.64
CA ILE A 711 -32.17 -22.23 -24.28
C ILE A 711 -32.46 -20.72 -24.19
N ALA A 712 -32.07 -19.94 -25.20
CA ALA A 712 -32.38 -18.51 -25.25
C ALA A 712 -33.90 -18.25 -25.32
N PHE A 713 -34.64 -19.09 -26.05
CA PHE A 713 -36.10 -18.96 -26.19
C PHE A 713 -36.84 -19.33 -24.89
N THR A 714 -36.38 -20.35 -24.16
CA THR A 714 -37.01 -20.77 -22.90
C THR A 714 -36.75 -19.78 -21.76
N LEU A 715 -35.56 -19.17 -21.71
CA LEU A 715 -35.23 -18.09 -20.75
C LEU A 715 -36.03 -16.81 -21.03
N GLY A 716 -36.26 -16.47 -22.32
CA GLY A 716 -37.12 -15.35 -22.72
C GLY A 716 -38.60 -15.57 -22.38
N ALA A 717 -39.11 -16.80 -22.52
CA ALA A 717 -40.49 -17.11 -22.14
C ALA A 717 -40.70 -17.10 -20.61
N ALA A 718 -39.73 -17.57 -19.84
CA ALA A 718 -39.81 -17.58 -18.37
C ALA A 718 -39.81 -16.16 -17.76
N THR A 719 -39.05 -15.23 -18.34
CA THR A 719 -39.02 -13.82 -17.93
C THR A 719 -40.34 -13.10 -18.20
N VAL A 720 -41.02 -13.41 -19.32
CA VAL A 720 -42.36 -12.89 -19.66
C VAL A 720 -43.44 -13.43 -18.71
N VAL A 721 -43.38 -14.71 -18.33
CA VAL A 721 -44.34 -15.31 -17.38
C VAL A 721 -44.14 -14.77 -15.95
N MET A 722 -42.90 -14.52 -15.54
CA MET A 722 -42.57 -13.90 -14.25
C MET A 722 -43.04 -12.44 -14.17
N THR A 723 -42.86 -11.66 -15.24
CA THR A 723 -43.38 -10.28 -15.31
C THR A 723 -44.90 -10.23 -15.32
N TRP A 724 -45.57 -11.16 -16.02
CA TRP A 724 -47.04 -11.24 -15.99
C TRP A 724 -47.60 -11.62 -14.61
N ARG A 725 -46.96 -12.55 -13.89
CA ARG A 725 -47.33 -12.90 -12.50
C ARG A 725 -47.08 -11.76 -11.51
N PHE A 726 -46.06 -10.94 -11.74
CA PHE A 726 -45.77 -9.75 -10.94
C PHE A 726 -46.83 -8.66 -11.14
N PHE A 727 -47.31 -8.46 -12.37
CA PHE A 727 -48.40 -7.52 -12.68
C PHE A 727 -49.77 -7.97 -12.13
N GLN A 728 -50.05 -9.28 -12.05
CA GLN A 728 -51.29 -9.75 -11.40
C GLN A 728 -51.29 -9.55 -9.87
N ARG A 729 -50.13 -9.63 -9.20
CA ARG A 729 -50.05 -9.36 -7.74
C ARG A 729 -50.24 -7.88 -7.39
N LYS A 730 -49.82 -6.94 -8.25
CA LYS A 730 -50.02 -5.48 -8.04
C LYS A 730 -51.47 -5.02 -8.19
N ASN A 731 -52.29 -5.74 -8.96
CA ASN A 731 -53.71 -5.38 -9.16
C ASN A 731 -54.66 -5.90 -8.06
N LEU A 732 -54.22 -6.81 -7.18
CA LEU A 732 -55.00 -7.22 -6.01
C LEU A 732 -54.66 -6.42 -4.74
N SER A 733 -53.47 -5.81 -4.63
CA SER A 733 -53.10 -4.98 -3.47
C SER A 733 -53.64 -3.54 -3.53
N ASN A 734 -54.12 -3.08 -4.69
CA ASN A 734 -54.68 -1.73 -4.87
C ASN A 734 -56.22 -1.67 -4.79
N PHE A 735 -56.90 -2.78 -4.45
CA PHE A 735 -58.36 -2.80 -4.27
C PHE A 735 -58.82 -2.87 -2.80
N ASP A 736 -57.93 -3.13 -1.84
CA ASP A 736 -58.28 -3.18 -0.40
C ASP A 736 -57.90 -1.91 0.40
N ALA A 737 -57.29 -0.90 -0.23
CA ALA A 737 -56.86 0.33 0.45
C ALA A 737 -57.78 1.55 0.25
N VAL A 738 -58.91 1.43 -0.46
CA VAL A 738 -59.80 2.57 -0.80
C VAL A 738 -61.18 2.51 -0.09
N THR A 739 -61.42 1.56 0.81
CA THR A 739 -62.72 1.41 1.52
C THR A 739 -62.71 1.63 3.03
N HIS A 740 -61.64 2.16 3.65
CA HIS A 740 -61.60 2.39 5.11
C HIS A 740 -61.29 3.82 5.60
N ILE A 741 -61.44 4.86 4.78
CA ILE A 741 -61.46 6.26 5.25
C ILE A 741 -62.86 6.85 5.06
N LYS A 742 -63.80 6.38 5.89
CA LYS A 742 -65.00 7.11 6.36
C LYS A 742 -65.46 6.40 7.65
N GLN A 743 -65.49 7.16 8.75
CA GLN A 743 -65.83 6.78 10.14
C GLN A 743 -64.72 6.11 10.97
N ARG A 744 -63.87 6.89 11.63
CA ARG A 744 -64.00 7.34 13.03
C ARG A 744 -62.84 8.26 13.41
#